data_AF-A0A2E7TSY9-F1
#
_entry.id   AF-A0A2E7TSY9-F1
#
_cell.length_a   1.000
_cell.length_b   1.000
_cell.length_c   1.000
_cell.angle_alpha   90.00
_cell.angle_beta   90.00
_cell.angle_gamma   90.00
#
_symmetry.space_group_name_H-M   'P 1'
#
loop_
_entity.id
_entity.type
_entity.pdbx_description
1 polymer ?
#
loop_
_entity_poly.entity_id
_entity_poly.type
_entity_poly.pdbx_seq_one_letter_code
_entity_poly.pdbx_strand_id
1 'polypeptide(L)'
;MYLRVKILLLMTIWAPKIFGQFIALDTMRQYDFIRYDLNKISVKDSCTLSRFFEKVYTFESRDSGKVRVMHIGDSHIQAGYFTEKVRECIHKGLGCGTKERGFVFPFGMAHTNGPSNYAAQFTGNWKGFKSSSRTTSSNWGLAGISASTRDDSTTLKVYSNNHTFDSYRFNKVRIYFKDDLGAFSVSLRTDQSDSVFGHKDAYGCYKTFQIPDLNDTLYFTFKKNSENKEASFLIQGLELLNDEPGVTYSEVGVNGAEVKSFLRCQEFASQLAIVKPDLIVISLGTNDAYRLDFNDSLFYQNYDSLITVVRTALPNSNIILTTPGDGKRYRKTPLTENILIRKRILNLAKKKNCGVWDFYNVMGGLGSINHWYASELTAEDFLHLNEAGYAMQGRLFYNALSNSYNNYTAERRVRPLILKEGIDYDELLNGIFKYSSDQPIFFSHYLFWVFFTVFFLIYSFIYKNLKIRSLYLFLISLFFYYKAGGFYFSLLILSTLLDYFIGNRIYQSKRLIYKKTWLVTAVSLNLFLLFFFKYTGFFTEILNDLFDTHFQPYNVFAGLGNLFSEGKFDISEIILPVGISFYTFQTISYSVDVYRKKLEPVKNILDFGFYVSFFPQLVAGPIVRANEFIPQIYKSYRLTYDQFSKASLLILGGLVKKIIISDYISINFVDRVFESPLKYSGFDNLMGAYGYTIQIYCDFSAYSDIAIGLALLLGFTLPKNFNQPYLSTNITDFWRRWHISLSSWLRDYLYIPLGGNRKGKIRTYINLALTMLLGGLWHGASLKFIVWGGLHGGALAVHKIIRERKSIKTSSKFKSFLGWLLTFHFVVFCWVFFRAPDHETIGQMFNQIFFEFNISHVLEYFSNSSSRIIFTMMLCGYLMHLIPDSFELKIQKYFSNKWWPSIGIVAVVTVLLAYQFKTADIQPFIYFQF
;
A
#
# COMPACT_ATOMS: atom_id res chain seq x y z
N MET A 1 -6.89 16.08 -42.54
CA MET A 1 -5.44 15.83 -42.33
C MET A 1 -4.78 16.97 -41.55
N TYR A 2 -5.04 18.24 -41.90
CA TYR A 2 -4.55 19.44 -41.20
C TYR A 2 -4.89 19.55 -39.69
N LEU A 3 -6.06 19.07 -39.27
CA LEU A 3 -6.48 19.07 -37.85
C LEU A 3 -5.76 17.98 -37.01
N ARG A 4 -5.24 16.91 -37.65
CA ARG A 4 -4.53 15.82 -36.96
C ARG A 4 -3.12 16.21 -36.54
N VAL A 5 -2.46 17.08 -37.30
CA VAL A 5 -1.09 17.56 -37.01
C VAL A 5 -1.10 18.62 -35.91
N LYS A 6 -2.11 19.51 -35.87
CA LYS A 6 -2.26 20.50 -34.80
C LYS A 6 -2.59 19.89 -33.44
N ILE A 7 -3.34 18.79 -33.39
CA ILE A 7 -3.65 18.07 -32.14
C ILE A 7 -2.43 17.28 -31.63
N LEU A 8 -1.62 16.70 -32.53
CA LEU A 8 -0.33 16.09 -32.17
C LEU A 8 0.68 17.12 -31.63
N LEU A 9 0.72 18.32 -32.21
CA LEU A 9 1.51 19.44 -31.70
C LEU A 9 0.97 19.99 -30.37
N LEU A 10 -0.35 20.07 -30.19
CA LEU A 10 -0.94 20.48 -28.91
C LEU A 10 -0.73 19.44 -27.80
N MET A 11 -0.78 18.14 -28.12
CA MET A 11 -0.46 17.06 -27.17
C MET A 11 1.02 17.02 -26.79
N THR A 12 1.94 17.39 -27.70
CA THR A 12 3.38 17.49 -27.41
C THR A 12 3.78 18.78 -26.69
N ILE A 13 3.01 19.87 -26.86
CA ILE A 13 3.25 21.15 -26.16
C ILE A 13 2.63 21.18 -24.75
N TRP A 14 1.57 20.41 -24.49
CA TRP A 14 0.97 20.27 -23.16
C TRP A 14 1.51 19.12 -22.33
N ALA A 15 2.13 18.11 -22.96
CA ALA A 15 2.79 17.01 -22.27
C ALA A 15 3.80 17.49 -21.20
N PRO A 16 4.67 18.51 -21.40
CA PRO A 16 5.68 18.88 -20.41
C PRO A 16 5.13 19.66 -19.22
N LYS A 17 4.07 20.47 -19.40
CA LYS A 17 3.45 21.25 -18.31
C LYS A 17 2.54 20.40 -17.42
N ILE A 18 1.89 19.40 -18.02
CA ILE A 18 1.17 18.38 -17.26
C ILE A 18 2.18 17.41 -16.64
N PHE A 19 3.23 16.96 -17.35
CA PHE A 19 4.33 16.19 -16.73
C PHE A 19 4.97 16.94 -15.54
N GLY A 20 5.17 18.25 -15.64
CA GLY A 20 5.75 19.07 -14.57
C GLY A 20 4.90 19.15 -13.29
N GLN A 21 3.57 18.99 -13.38
CA GLN A 21 2.70 18.81 -12.21
C GLN A 21 2.57 17.34 -11.78
N PHE A 22 2.76 16.39 -12.70
CA PHE A 22 2.83 14.95 -12.42
C PHE A 22 4.18 14.52 -11.77
N ILE A 23 5.22 15.35 -11.81
CA ILE A 23 6.55 15.13 -11.20
C ILE A 23 6.72 15.92 -9.89
N ALA A 24 5.64 16.09 -9.11
CA ALA A 24 5.79 16.33 -7.67
C ALA A 24 5.67 15.01 -6.90
N LEU A 25 6.20 13.92 -7.47
CA LEU A 25 6.79 12.86 -6.65
C LEU A 25 8.07 13.48 -6.10
N ASP A 26 8.20 13.48 -4.78
CA ASP A 26 9.36 14.01 -4.06
C ASP A 26 10.58 13.12 -4.32
N THR A 27 11.05 13.14 -5.57
CA THR A 27 12.11 12.29 -6.11
C THR A 27 13.41 12.70 -5.44
N MET A 28 13.98 11.84 -4.59
CA MET A 28 15.29 12.10 -4.03
C MET A 28 16.30 12.17 -5.18
N ARG A 29 16.89 13.35 -5.42
CA ARG A 29 18.00 13.48 -6.35
C ARG A 29 19.15 12.60 -5.83
N GLN A 30 19.52 11.58 -6.61
CA GLN A 30 20.64 10.70 -6.29
C GLN A 30 21.96 11.41 -6.57
N TYR A 31 22.98 11.14 -5.73
CA TYR A 31 24.32 11.69 -5.88
C TYR A 31 25.37 10.60 -5.76
N ASP A 32 26.26 10.49 -6.75
CA ASP A 32 27.24 9.40 -6.83
C ASP A 32 28.24 9.34 -5.66
N PHE A 33 28.45 10.46 -4.97
CA PHE A 33 29.34 10.53 -3.80
C PHE A 33 28.68 10.09 -2.48
N ILE A 34 27.34 9.95 -2.45
CA ILE A 34 26.61 9.44 -1.30
C ILE A 34 26.61 7.91 -1.36
N ARG A 35 26.99 7.27 -0.26
CA ARG A 35 27.10 5.82 -0.13
C ARG A 35 25.77 5.20 0.32
N TYR A 36 24.81 5.15 -0.60
CA TYR A 36 23.49 4.55 -0.36
C TYR A 36 23.56 3.07 0.05
N ASP A 37 24.55 2.33 -0.46
CA ASP A 37 24.82 0.93 -0.10
C ASP A 37 25.18 0.74 1.38
N LEU A 38 25.70 1.79 2.02
CA LEU A 38 26.03 1.81 3.44
C LEU A 38 24.91 2.38 4.31
N ASN A 39 23.82 2.86 3.72
CA ASN A 39 22.75 3.57 4.44
C ASN A 39 21.83 2.61 5.21
N LYS A 40 22.28 2.18 6.39
CA LYS A 40 21.53 1.27 7.28
C LYS A 40 21.77 1.60 8.75
N ILE A 41 20.82 1.22 9.60
CA ILE A 41 21.04 1.20 11.05
C ILE A 41 21.70 -0.12 11.41
N SER A 42 22.93 -0.04 11.91
CA SER A 42 23.65 -1.20 12.42
C SER A 42 23.24 -1.47 13.87
N VAL A 43 22.94 -2.72 14.18
CA VAL A 43 22.55 -3.18 15.52
C VAL A 43 23.47 -4.32 15.97
N LYS A 44 23.55 -4.55 17.29
CA LYS A 44 24.32 -5.67 17.84
C LYS A 44 23.60 -6.99 17.58
N ASP A 45 22.28 -7.01 17.76
CA ASP A 45 21.40 -8.15 17.61
C ASP A 45 19.99 -7.70 17.16
N SER A 46 19.15 -8.65 16.72
CA SER A 46 17.78 -8.37 16.25
C SER A 46 16.86 -7.79 17.34
N CYS A 47 17.22 -7.93 18.62
CA CYS A 47 16.45 -7.40 19.75
C CYS A 47 16.79 -5.95 20.09
N THR A 48 17.87 -5.37 19.54
CA THR A 48 18.38 -4.05 19.92
C THR A 48 17.35 -2.93 19.77
N LEU A 49 16.47 -3.00 18.76
CA LEU A 49 15.41 -2.02 18.48
C LEU A 49 13.99 -2.61 18.56
N SER A 50 13.85 -3.87 18.98
CA SER A 50 12.58 -4.61 18.85
C SER A 50 11.44 -3.98 19.65
N ARG A 51 11.69 -3.41 20.84
CA ARG A 51 10.64 -2.78 21.65
C ARG A 51 10.02 -1.56 20.96
N PHE A 52 10.85 -0.69 20.40
CA PHE A 52 10.41 0.45 19.62
C PHE A 52 9.66 0.00 18.36
N PHE A 53 10.21 -0.95 17.60
CA PHE A 53 9.56 -1.45 16.40
C PHE A 53 8.25 -2.19 16.69
N GLU A 54 8.15 -2.92 17.81
CA GLU A 54 6.90 -3.55 18.24
C GLU A 54 5.83 -2.49 18.56
N LYS A 55 6.24 -1.37 19.14
CA LYS A 55 5.34 -0.25 19.42
C LYS A 55 4.87 0.44 18.14
N VAL A 56 5.77 0.63 17.17
CA VAL A 56 5.44 1.14 15.83
C VAL A 56 4.47 0.19 15.12
N TYR A 57 4.75 -1.11 15.17
CA TYR A 57 3.90 -2.16 14.60
C TYR A 57 2.51 -2.22 15.25
N THR A 58 2.45 -2.11 16.59
CA THR A 58 1.17 -2.06 17.31
C THR A 58 0.36 -0.85 16.89
N PHE A 59 1.01 0.31 16.75
CA PHE A 59 0.37 1.52 16.27
C PHE A 59 -0.13 1.37 14.84
N GLU A 60 0.70 0.89 13.91
CA GLU A 60 0.34 0.67 12.51
C GLU A 60 -0.82 -0.32 12.35
N SER A 61 -0.83 -1.40 13.14
CA SER A 61 -1.84 -2.45 13.04
C SER A 61 -3.17 -2.12 13.72
N ARG A 62 -3.19 -1.21 14.71
CA ARG A 62 -4.39 -0.93 15.52
C ARG A 62 -4.85 0.52 15.48
N ASP A 63 -4.14 1.42 14.82
CA ASP A 63 -4.38 2.87 14.83
C ASP A 63 -4.57 3.44 16.25
N SER A 64 -3.84 2.87 17.22
CA SER A 64 -3.98 3.19 18.64
C SER A 64 -2.63 3.19 19.37
N GLY A 65 -2.53 4.04 20.39
CA GLY A 65 -1.30 4.26 21.15
C GLY A 65 -0.45 5.44 20.63
N LYS A 66 0.64 5.71 21.35
CA LYS A 66 1.58 6.80 21.04
C LYS A 66 2.99 6.28 20.92
N VAL A 67 3.66 6.61 19.83
CA VAL A 67 5.09 6.37 19.65
C VAL A 67 5.82 7.71 19.83
N ARG A 68 6.81 7.77 20.72
CA ARG A 68 7.53 9.01 21.04
C ARG A 68 9.00 8.88 20.70
N VAL A 69 9.49 9.74 19.82
CA VAL A 69 10.89 9.84 19.44
C VAL A 69 11.46 11.15 19.96
N MET A 70 12.64 11.08 20.56
CA MET A 70 13.40 12.25 20.99
C MET A 70 14.77 12.27 20.34
N HIS A 71 15.06 13.33 19.61
CA HIS A 71 16.33 13.54 18.93
C HIS A 71 17.14 14.63 19.62
N ILE A 72 18.24 14.24 20.24
CA ILE A 72 19.15 15.11 20.99
C ILE A 72 20.39 15.39 20.14
N GLY A 73 20.83 16.64 20.07
CA GLY A 73 22.06 16.96 19.37
C GLY A 73 22.54 18.40 19.53
N ASP A 74 23.35 18.81 18.57
CA ASP A 74 23.97 20.14 18.52
C ASP A 74 23.22 21.09 17.55
N SER A 75 23.96 21.94 16.83
CA SER A 75 23.39 22.88 15.86
C SER A 75 22.67 22.20 14.69
N HIS A 76 23.05 20.97 14.32
CA HIS A 76 22.37 20.21 13.27
C HIS A 76 20.93 19.83 13.65
N ILE A 77 20.65 19.75 14.96
CA ILE A 77 19.32 19.45 15.50
C ILE A 77 18.57 20.73 15.88
N GLN A 78 19.26 21.74 16.42
CA GLN A 78 18.62 22.98 16.90
C GLN A 78 17.86 23.72 15.79
N ALA A 79 18.41 23.71 14.57
CA ALA A 79 17.80 24.37 13.42
C ALA A 79 16.50 23.70 12.93
N GLY A 80 16.22 22.46 13.34
CA GLY A 80 14.98 21.75 13.01
C GLY A 80 14.93 21.07 11.65
N TYR A 81 15.65 21.56 10.62
CA TYR A 81 15.54 21.07 9.24
C TYR A 81 15.70 19.55 9.10
N PHE A 82 16.72 18.97 9.74
CA PHE A 82 16.97 17.52 9.69
C PHE A 82 15.81 16.76 10.32
N THR A 83 15.46 17.09 11.56
CA THR A 83 14.40 16.41 12.31
C THR A 83 13.01 16.63 11.72
N GLU A 84 12.79 17.78 11.10
CA GLU A 84 11.57 18.11 10.37
C GLU A 84 11.39 17.20 9.16
N LYS A 85 12.46 16.97 8.40
CA LYS A 85 12.36 16.05 7.27
C LYS A 85 12.15 14.61 7.72
N VAL A 86 12.80 14.16 8.79
CA VAL A 86 12.56 12.82 9.36
C VAL A 86 11.10 12.70 9.82
N ARG A 87 10.57 13.71 10.51
CA ARG A 87 9.18 13.76 10.96
C ARG A 87 8.21 13.62 9.79
N GLU A 88 8.38 14.45 8.76
CA GLU A 88 7.58 14.40 7.53
C GLU A 88 7.59 13.00 6.89
N CYS A 89 8.76 12.38 6.78
CA CYS A 89 8.90 11.05 6.20
C CYS A 89 8.23 9.95 7.04
N ILE A 90 8.34 10.01 8.37
CA ILE A 90 7.64 9.08 9.28
C ILE A 90 6.13 9.19 9.10
N HIS A 91 5.59 10.40 9.06
CA HIS A 91 4.15 10.64 8.89
C HIS A 91 3.64 10.13 7.56
N LYS A 92 4.36 10.46 6.47
CA LYS A 92 4.03 9.97 5.13
C LYS A 92 4.10 8.45 5.03
N GLY A 93 5.13 7.83 5.62
CA GLY A 93 5.33 6.39 5.56
C GLY A 93 4.28 5.60 6.33
N LEU A 94 3.95 6.03 7.56
CA LEU A 94 2.93 5.39 8.39
C LEU A 94 1.50 5.77 7.97
N GLY A 95 1.33 6.78 7.11
CA GLY A 95 0.02 7.29 6.71
C GLY A 95 -0.75 7.97 7.84
N CYS A 96 -0.06 8.38 8.90
CA CYS A 96 -0.63 9.06 10.05
C CYS A 96 -0.03 10.47 10.18
N GLY A 97 -0.86 11.51 10.08
CA GLY A 97 -0.46 12.85 10.50
C GLY A 97 -0.37 12.92 12.02
N THR A 98 0.61 13.61 12.58
CA THR A 98 0.78 13.66 14.03
C THR A 98 0.26 14.96 14.53
N LYS A 99 -0.89 14.86 15.20
CA LYS A 99 -1.62 16.01 15.72
C LYS A 99 -0.97 16.58 16.99
N GLU A 100 0.05 15.89 17.53
CA GLU A 100 0.85 16.28 18.70
C GLU A 100 2.26 16.72 18.27
N ARG A 101 2.81 17.77 18.93
CA ARG A 101 4.17 18.28 18.63
C ARG A 101 5.26 17.71 19.54
N GLY A 102 4.95 17.45 20.81
CA GLY A 102 5.89 16.95 21.82
C GLY A 102 6.71 18.06 22.49
N PHE A 103 7.96 17.73 22.86
CA PHE A 103 8.85 18.64 23.60
C PHE A 103 9.41 19.74 22.69
N VAL A 104 9.35 20.99 23.14
CA VAL A 104 9.83 22.20 22.44
C VAL A 104 10.44 23.21 23.42
N PHE A 105 11.23 24.16 22.90
CA PHE A 105 11.77 25.28 23.68
C PHE A 105 11.62 26.62 22.93
N PRO A 106 11.14 27.71 23.55
CA PRO A 106 11.00 28.99 22.87
C PRO A 106 12.38 29.70 22.68
N PHE A 107 13.14 29.28 21.67
CA PHE A 107 14.54 29.69 21.45
C PHE A 107 14.76 31.20 21.36
N GLY A 108 13.78 31.97 20.87
CA GLY A 108 13.84 33.43 20.85
C GLY A 108 14.04 34.05 22.23
N MET A 109 13.50 33.45 23.30
CA MET A 109 13.70 33.92 24.68
C MET A 109 15.15 33.74 25.17
N ALA A 110 15.91 32.86 24.51
CA ALA A 110 17.32 32.66 24.78
C ALA A 110 18.24 33.36 23.75
N HIS A 111 17.70 34.24 22.90
CA HIS A 111 18.42 34.98 21.86
C HIS A 111 19.21 34.07 20.91
N THR A 112 18.60 32.96 20.49
CA THR A 112 19.18 32.04 19.51
C THR A 112 18.11 31.59 18.51
N ASN A 113 18.55 31.11 17.35
CA ASN A 113 17.67 30.49 16.36
C ASN A 113 17.05 29.18 16.88
N GLY A 114 15.86 28.86 16.40
CA GLY A 114 15.16 27.61 16.67
C GLY A 114 14.53 27.05 15.41
N PRO A 115 13.83 25.92 15.50
CA PRO A 115 13.17 25.29 14.36
C PRO A 115 11.99 26.12 13.88
N SER A 116 11.71 26.09 12.57
CA SER A 116 10.58 26.78 11.93
C SER A 116 9.23 26.11 12.14
N ASN A 117 9.21 24.89 12.70
CA ASN A 117 8.04 24.03 12.79
C ASN A 117 7.13 24.28 14.01
N TYR A 118 7.34 25.37 14.73
CA TYR A 118 6.38 26.02 15.62
C TYR A 118 6.82 27.47 15.77
N ALA A 119 5.93 28.32 16.26
CA ALA A 119 6.27 29.71 16.51
C ALA A 119 6.07 30.06 17.99
N ALA A 120 6.92 30.98 18.46
CA ALA A 120 6.85 31.54 19.80
C ALA A 120 7.04 33.06 19.73
N GLN A 121 6.17 33.81 20.42
CA GLN A 121 6.28 35.26 20.61
C GLN A 121 6.25 35.55 22.11
N PHE A 122 7.04 36.50 22.59
CA PHE A 122 7.14 36.78 24.01
C PHE A 122 7.34 38.27 24.30
N THR A 123 7.08 38.67 25.53
CA THR A 123 7.32 40.04 26.03
C THR A 123 8.28 40.01 27.23
N GLY A 124 8.82 41.18 27.56
CA GLY A 124 9.77 41.37 28.66
C GLY A 124 11.20 40.99 28.33
N ASN A 125 12.07 41.20 29.30
CA ASN A 125 13.51 40.97 29.21
C ASN A 125 13.84 39.55 29.65
N TRP A 126 14.28 38.73 28.68
CA TRP A 126 14.73 37.37 28.92
C TRP A 126 16.23 37.23 28.66
N LYS A 127 16.92 36.52 29.54
CA LYS A 127 18.34 36.18 29.43
C LYS A 127 18.48 34.69 29.16
N GLY A 128 19.09 34.35 28.03
CA GLY A 128 19.34 32.97 27.60
C GLY A 128 20.60 32.35 28.21
N PHE A 129 20.56 31.05 28.45
CA PHE A 129 21.70 30.25 28.91
C PHE A 129 21.77 28.94 28.12
N LYS A 130 22.86 28.73 27.39
CA LYS A 130 23.13 27.48 26.66
C LYS A 130 24.11 26.61 27.45
N SER A 131 23.85 25.31 27.53
CA SER A 131 24.76 24.35 28.19
C SER A 131 26.09 24.20 27.45
N SER A 132 26.19 24.64 26.20
CA SER A 132 27.44 24.76 25.43
C SER A 132 28.33 25.92 25.85
N SER A 133 27.79 26.91 26.56
CA SER A 133 28.56 28.07 27.02
C SER A 133 29.49 27.70 28.18
N ARG A 134 30.75 28.14 28.12
CA ARG A 134 31.74 27.92 29.18
C ARG A 134 31.71 28.97 30.29
N THR A 135 31.22 30.16 29.99
CA THR A 135 31.28 31.32 30.88
C THR A 135 30.00 31.52 31.70
N THR A 136 28.93 30.82 31.33
CA THR A 136 27.65 30.92 32.01
C THR A 136 27.27 29.60 32.65
N SER A 137 26.71 29.66 33.85
CA SER A 137 26.09 28.53 34.55
C SER A 137 24.59 28.82 34.71
N SER A 138 23.77 27.78 34.58
CA SER A 138 22.33 27.84 34.82
C SER A 138 21.83 26.46 35.27
N ASN A 139 20.58 26.40 35.71
CA ASN A 139 19.89 25.14 35.92
C ASN A 139 19.26 24.70 34.58
N TRP A 140 19.95 23.84 33.84
CA TRP A 140 19.47 23.36 32.54
C TRP A 140 18.64 22.10 32.67
N GLY A 141 17.53 22.09 31.93
CA GLY A 141 16.69 20.91 31.75
C GLY A 141 17.12 20.04 30.57
N LEU A 142 16.17 19.21 30.15
CA LEU A 142 16.31 18.31 29.00
C LEU A 142 16.75 19.06 27.74
N ALA A 143 16.20 20.27 27.52
CA ALA A 143 16.48 21.09 26.35
C ALA A 143 17.97 21.46 26.18
N GLY A 144 18.77 21.42 27.26
CA GLY A 144 20.15 21.94 27.27
C GLY A 144 20.25 23.46 27.09
N ILE A 145 19.11 24.16 27.05
CA ILE A 145 18.99 25.60 26.97
C ILE A 145 17.90 26.05 27.95
N SER A 146 18.08 27.22 28.56
CA SER A 146 17.09 27.83 29.45
C SER A 146 17.05 29.34 29.23
N ALA A 147 15.95 29.96 29.64
CA ALA A 147 15.81 31.41 29.59
C ALA A 147 15.25 31.92 30.93
N SER A 148 15.79 33.02 31.44
CA SER A 148 15.36 33.61 32.71
C SER A 148 14.87 35.03 32.56
N THR A 149 13.86 35.42 33.33
CA THR A 149 13.41 36.80 33.48
C THR A 149 13.29 37.18 34.95
N ARG A 150 13.44 38.48 35.21
CA ARG A 150 13.17 39.11 36.51
C ARG A 150 12.06 40.16 36.40
N ASP A 151 11.42 40.28 35.23
CA ASP A 151 10.35 41.25 35.06
C ASP A 151 9.12 40.83 35.87
N ASP A 152 8.33 41.80 36.33
CA ASP A 152 7.18 41.54 37.20
C ASP A 152 6.02 40.85 36.46
N SER A 153 5.92 41.07 35.15
CA SER A 153 4.97 40.37 34.29
C SER A 153 5.51 40.21 32.87
N THR A 154 5.43 39.00 32.33
CA THR A 154 5.80 38.67 30.95
C THR A 154 4.80 37.69 30.35
N THR A 155 4.75 37.63 29.04
CA THR A 155 3.87 36.72 28.30
C THR A 155 4.66 35.89 27.29
N LEU A 156 4.15 34.69 26.99
CA LEU A 156 4.66 33.81 25.94
C LEU A 156 3.47 33.22 25.18
N LYS A 157 3.38 33.53 23.89
CA LYS A 157 2.48 32.89 22.92
C LYS A 157 3.22 31.77 22.21
N VAL A 158 2.67 30.56 22.18
CA VAL A 158 3.18 29.42 21.40
C VAL A 158 2.08 28.92 20.48
N TYR A 159 2.38 28.73 19.19
CA TYR A 159 1.36 28.34 18.21
C TYR A 159 1.90 27.48 17.07
N SER A 160 1.02 26.66 16.49
CA SER A 160 1.27 26.00 15.20
C SER A 160 1.27 27.04 14.09
N ASN A 161 2.28 27.01 13.21
CA ASN A 161 2.39 27.95 12.08
C ASN A 161 2.18 27.22 10.75
N ASN A 162 2.19 27.95 9.63
CA ASN A 162 1.96 27.38 8.30
C ASN A 162 3.22 26.78 7.66
N HIS A 163 4.35 26.75 8.37
CA HIS A 163 5.61 26.21 7.86
C HIS A 163 5.78 24.72 8.16
N THR A 164 4.83 24.12 8.86
CA THR A 164 4.86 22.71 9.27
C THR A 164 4.17 21.82 8.24
N PHE A 165 4.67 20.60 8.08
CA PHE A 165 3.99 19.57 7.28
C PHE A 165 2.59 19.24 7.82
N ASP A 166 2.44 19.17 9.16
CA ASP A 166 1.18 18.92 9.86
C ASP A 166 0.78 20.11 10.73
N SER A 167 -0.52 20.36 10.88
CA SER A 167 -1.05 21.30 11.87
C SER A 167 -1.17 20.64 13.24
N TYR A 168 -0.53 21.22 14.25
CA TYR A 168 -0.54 20.64 15.60
C TYR A 168 -1.68 21.21 16.44
N ARG A 169 -2.31 20.35 17.25
CA ARG A 169 -3.34 20.73 18.21
C ARG A 169 -3.11 20.07 19.56
N PHE A 170 -3.40 20.83 20.61
CA PHE A 170 -3.02 20.52 21.98
C PHE A 170 -4.23 20.65 22.90
N ASN A 171 -4.48 19.65 23.73
CA ASN A 171 -5.42 19.75 24.86
C ASN A 171 -4.71 19.53 26.20
N LYS A 172 -3.39 19.32 26.18
CA LYS A 172 -2.57 19.10 27.37
C LYS A 172 -1.20 19.73 27.17
N VAL A 173 -0.74 20.48 28.16
CA VAL A 173 0.54 21.19 28.07
C VAL A 173 1.31 21.05 29.36
N ARG A 174 2.61 20.79 29.28
CA ARG A 174 3.50 20.77 30.45
C ARG A 174 4.58 21.82 30.29
N ILE A 175 4.76 22.67 31.31
CA ILE A 175 5.87 23.64 31.37
C ILE A 175 6.89 23.23 32.42
N TYR A 176 8.16 23.19 32.01
CA TYR A 176 9.31 22.91 32.87
C TYR A 176 9.96 24.22 33.26
N PHE A 177 10.10 24.47 34.55
CA PHE A 177 10.65 25.72 35.06
C PHE A 177 11.25 25.55 36.46
N LYS A 178 12.04 26.55 36.86
CA LYS A 178 12.45 26.80 38.24
C LYS A 178 12.12 28.25 38.60
N ASP A 179 11.74 28.47 39.84
CA ASP A 179 11.57 29.80 40.40
C ASP A 179 12.03 29.82 41.86
N ASP A 180 12.20 31.02 42.41
CA ASP A 180 12.60 31.22 43.80
C ASP A 180 11.42 30.92 44.74
N LEU A 181 11.25 29.63 45.09
CA LEU A 181 10.27 29.15 46.08
C LEU A 181 8.81 29.57 45.79
N GLY A 182 8.37 29.51 44.52
CA GLY A 182 7.00 29.91 44.17
C GLY A 182 6.80 31.42 44.02
N ALA A 183 7.90 32.18 43.84
CA ALA A 183 7.87 33.62 43.59
C ALA A 183 7.05 34.01 42.34
N PHE A 184 6.77 33.07 41.43
CA PHE A 184 6.00 33.34 40.21
C PHE A 184 4.74 32.48 40.12
N SER A 185 3.67 33.11 39.64
CA SER A 185 2.50 32.40 39.13
C SER A 185 2.58 32.25 37.62
N VAL A 186 2.29 31.04 37.15
CA VAL A 186 2.14 30.72 35.73
C VAL A 186 0.68 30.42 35.45
N SER A 187 0.06 31.22 34.58
CA SER A 187 -1.28 30.98 34.03
C SER A 187 -1.20 30.69 32.54
N LEU A 188 -2.19 29.95 32.03
CA LEU A 188 -2.36 29.61 30.63
C LEU A 188 -3.80 29.96 30.23
N ARG A 189 -3.95 30.60 29.08
CA ARG A 189 -5.24 30.78 28.38
C ARG A 189 -5.11 30.31 26.93
N THR A 190 -6.24 30.05 26.30
CA THR A 190 -6.33 29.77 24.85
C THR A 190 -7.26 30.79 24.19
N ASP A 191 -7.37 30.77 22.86
CA ASP A 191 -8.33 31.65 22.15
C ASP A 191 -9.79 31.34 22.51
N GLN A 192 -10.06 30.16 23.10
CA GLN A 192 -11.40 29.67 23.41
C GLN A 192 -11.73 29.67 24.92
N SER A 193 -10.72 29.67 25.81
CA SER A 193 -10.92 29.64 27.25
C SER A 193 -9.86 30.44 28.02
N ASP A 194 -10.34 31.30 28.92
CA ASP A 194 -9.51 32.04 29.88
C ASP A 194 -9.21 31.25 31.17
N SER A 195 -9.83 30.07 31.36
CA SER A 195 -9.67 29.27 32.58
C SER A 195 -9.23 27.84 32.26
N VAL A 196 -7.94 27.56 32.49
CA VAL A 196 -7.32 26.25 32.28
C VAL A 196 -6.96 25.62 33.61
N PHE A 197 -7.27 24.33 33.78
CA PHE A 197 -6.99 23.59 35.01
C PHE A 197 -5.51 23.20 35.06
N GLY A 198 -4.77 23.79 36.01
CA GLY A 198 -3.36 23.49 36.24
C GLY A 198 -3.16 22.58 37.44
N HIS A 199 -2.34 21.53 37.29
CA HIS A 199 -1.84 20.71 38.39
C HIS A 199 -0.32 20.87 38.52
N LYS A 200 0.17 21.11 39.74
CA LYS A 200 1.61 21.20 40.04
C LYS A 200 2.09 19.83 40.49
N ASP A 201 3.25 19.41 39.99
CA ASP A 201 3.91 18.18 40.44
C ASP A 201 4.33 18.28 41.93
N ALA A 202 4.42 17.12 42.61
CA ALA A 202 4.79 17.03 44.02
C ALA A 202 6.17 17.64 44.34
N TYR A 203 7.06 17.71 43.35
CA TYR A 203 8.42 18.26 43.48
C TYR A 203 8.58 19.65 42.83
N GLY A 204 7.50 20.22 42.29
CA GLY A 204 7.46 21.59 41.76
C GLY A 204 8.33 21.88 40.54
N CYS A 205 8.85 20.85 39.85
CA CYS A 205 9.77 21.00 38.72
C CYS A 205 9.08 21.22 37.36
N TYR A 206 7.76 21.00 37.30
CA TYR A 206 6.92 21.32 36.15
C TYR A 206 5.47 21.57 36.58
N LYS A 207 4.70 22.21 35.71
CA LYS A 207 3.25 22.39 35.85
C LYS A 207 2.53 21.85 34.62
N THR A 208 1.50 21.04 34.82
CA THR A 208 0.67 20.50 33.73
C THR A 208 -0.64 21.28 33.68
N PHE A 209 -1.04 21.67 32.48
CA PHE A 209 -2.31 22.31 32.18
C PHE A 209 -3.14 21.38 31.31
N GLN A 210 -4.40 21.15 31.70
CA GLN A 210 -5.38 20.42 30.91
C GLN A 210 -6.41 21.40 30.34
N ILE A 211 -6.56 21.38 29.03
CA ILE A 211 -7.44 22.25 28.25
C ILE A 211 -8.65 21.42 27.81
N PRO A 212 -9.89 21.94 27.92
CA PRO A 212 -11.09 21.19 27.52
C PRO A 212 -11.09 20.79 26.05
N ASP A 213 -10.68 21.71 25.18
CA ASP A 213 -10.69 21.54 23.73
C ASP A 213 -9.28 21.51 23.13
N LEU A 214 -9.17 20.96 21.93
CA LEU A 214 -7.95 21.00 21.14
C LEU A 214 -7.68 22.44 20.64
N ASN A 215 -6.52 22.99 20.93
CA ASN A 215 -6.12 24.35 20.54
C ASN A 215 -4.79 24.31 19.78
N ASP A 216 -4.59 25.18 18.81
CA ASP A 216 -3.32 25.32 18.08
C ASP A 216 -2.44 26.45 18.62
N THR A 217 -2.99 27.25 19.53
CA THR A 217 -2.39 28.47 20.07
C THR A 217 -2.58 28.54 21.58
N LEU A 218 -1.50 28.89 22.28
CA LEU A 218 -1.39 28.90 23.74
C LEU A 218 -0.80 30.23 24.20
N TYR A 219 -1.35 30.84 25.24
CA TYR A 219 -0.83 32.08 25.81
C TYR A 219 -0.53 31.89 27.30
N PHE A 220 0.75 31.91 27.63
CA PHE A 220 1.25 31.90 28.99
C PHE A 220 1.43 33.32 29.50
N THR A 221 1.09 33.52 30.78
CA THR A 221 1.45 34.72 31.53
C THR A 221 2.26 34.29 32.76
N PHE A 222 3.43 34.90 32.93
CA PHE A 222 4.29 34.74 34.09
C PHE A 222 4.19 36.01 34.92
N LYS A 223 3.69 35.91 36.15
CA LYS A 223 3.53 37.07 37.05
C LYS A 223 4.29 36.82 38.34
N LYS A 224 5.17 37.75 38.70
CA LYS A 224 5.88 37.74 39.98
C LYS A 224 4.91 38.10 41.09
N ASN A 225 4.81 37.23 42.08
CA ASN A 225 4.00 37.40 43.27
C ASN A 225 4.84 37.69 44.52
N SER A 226 6.16 37.53 44.44
CA SER A 226 7.10 37.83 45.54
C SER A 226 7.44 39.32 45.59
N GLU A 227 7.59 39.85 46.81
CA GLU A 227 8.13 41.19 47.05
C GLU A 227 9.64 41.28 46.75
N ASN A 228 10.33 40.14 46.62
CA ASN A 228 11.74 40.10 46.27
C ASN A 228 11.94 40.46 44.78
N LYS A 229 12.44 41.69 44.54
CA LYS A 229 12.72 42.18 43.18
C LYS A 229 13.78 41.37 42.44
N GLU A 230 14.69 40.71 43.15
CA GLU A 230 15.74 39.87 42.57
C GLU A 230 15.24 38.47 42.18
N ALA A 231 14.02 38.10 42.59
CA ALA A 231 13.45 36.80 42.27
C ALA A 231 13.33 36.63 40.75
N SER A 232 13.70 35.45 40.28
CA SER A 232 13.77 35.11 38.86
C SER A 232 12.94 33.89 38.52
N PHE A 233 12.36 33.91 37.33
CA PHE A 233 11.72 32.76 36.71
C PHE A 233 12.65 32.19 35.64
N LEU A 234 12.84 30.88 35.62
CA LEU A 234 13.71 30.18 34.66
C LEU A 234 12.90 29.11 33.92
N ILE A 235 12.64 29.31 32.63
CA ILE A 235 11.99 28.30 31.78
C ILE A 235 13.04 27.34 31.20
N GLN A 236 12.71 26.05 31.21
CA GLN A 236 13.57 24.95 30.74
C GLN A 236 12.99 24.19 29.54
N GLY A 237 11.69 24.34 29.25
CA GLY A 237 11.03 23.73 28.09
C GLY A 237 9.53 23.56 28.24
N LEU A 238 8.88 23.08 27.19
CA LEU A 238 7.45 22.81 27.11
C LEU A 238 7.21 21.43 26.47
N GLU A 239 6.20 20.69 26.92
CA GLU A 239 5.60 19.60 26.12
C GLU A 239 4.22 20.01 25.67
N LEU A 240 4.01 20.00 24.35
CA LEU A 240 2.73 20.28 23.70
C LEU A 240 2.10 18.95 23.31
N LEU A 241 1.08 18.52 24.06
CA LEU A 241 0.52 17.17 24.03
C LEU A 241 -0.96 17.18 23.66
N ASN A 242 -1.44 16.03 23.19
CA ASN A 242 -2.87 15.74 23.15
C ASN A 242 -3.18 14.31 23.61
N ASP A 243 -4.42 13.84 23.40
CA ASP A 243 -4.81 12.45 23.70
C ASP A 243 -4.98 11.59 22.43
N GLU A 244 -4.80 12.17 21.24
CA GLU A 244 -4.95 11.45 19.97
C GLU A 244 -3.75 10.49 19.73
N PRO A 245 -4.00 9.31 19.14
CA PRO A 245 -2.93 8.37 18.79
C PRO A 245 -2.03 8.96 17.69
N GLY A 246 -0.75 8.58 17.69
CA GLY A 246 0.21 9.10 16.70
C GLY A 246 1.68 8.95 17.08
N VAL A 247 2.56 9.49 16.21
CA VAL A 247 4.01 9.43 16.36
C VAL A 247 4.64 10.80 16.63
N THR A 248 4.98 11.09 17.87
CA THR A 248 5.62 12.37 18.22
C THR A 248 7.11 12.32 17.92
N TYR A 249 7.65 13.29 17.19
CA TYR A 249 9.10 13.45 16.95
C TYR A 249 9.60 14.80 17.49
N SER A 250 10.20 14.77 18.68
CA SER A 250 10.71 15.93 19.39
C SER A 250 12.21 16.10 19.19
N GLU A 251 12.65 17.33 18.98
CA GLU A 251 14.04 17.71 18.79
C GLU A 251 14.54 18.60 19.94
N VAL A 252 15.76 18.30 20.37
CA VAL A 252 16.46 18.98 21.45
C VAL A 252 17.88 19.23 21.00
N GLY A 253 18.10 20.40 20.40
CA GLY A 253 19.40 20.82 19.90
C GLY A 253 19.96 22.03 20.63
N VAL A 254 21.28 22.05 20.83
CA VAL A 254 21.99 23.21 21.39
C VAL A 254 23.19 23.56 20.50
N ASN A 255 23.20 24.75 19.91
CA ASN A 255 24.29 25.23 19.07
C ASN A 255 25.62 25.19 19.82
N GLY A 256 26.62 24.57 19.19
CA GLY A 256 27.95 24.40 19.77
C GLY A 256 28.04 23.35 20.88
N ALA A 257 27.01 22.51 21.08
CA ALA A 257 27.06 21.48 22.11
C ALA A 257 28.09 20.39 21.80
N GLU A 258 28.95 20.15 22.78
CA GLU A 258 29.75 18.95 22.91
C GLU A 258 28.97 17.92 23.74
N VAL A 259 29.43 16.67 23.80
CA VAL A 259 28.79 15.63 24.63
C VAL A 259 28.65 16.04 26.09
N LYS A 260 29.70 16.67 26.64
CA LYS A 260 29.71 17.15 28.04
C LYS A 260 28.66 18.23 28.32
N SER A 261 28.15 18.92 27.30
CA SER A 261 27.15 19.97 27.49
C SER A 261 25.87 19.41 28.11
N PHE A 262 25.41 18.24 27.66
CA PHE A 262 24.23 17.59 28.23
C PHE A 262 24.50 16.94 29.60
N LEU A 263 25.75 16.53 29.89
CA LEU A 263 26.13 16.06 31.22
C LEU A 263 26.12 17.17 32.28
N ARG A 264 26.18 18.43 31.87
CA ARG A 264 26.06 19.60 32.77
C ARG A 264 24.60 19.94 33.11
N CYS A 265 23.64 19.35 32.43
CA CYS A 265 22.22 19.64 32.63
C CYS A 265 21.69 18.88 33.85
N GLN A 266 21.46 19.60 34.94
CA GLN A 266 21.12 19.03 36.25
C GLN A 266 19.78 18.28 36.21
N GLU A 267 18.82 18.77 35.42
CA GLU A 267 17.47 18.21 35.33
C GLU A 267 17.28 17.34 34.07
N PHE A 268 18.36 16.95 33.40
CA PHE A 268 18.28 16.17 32.16
C PHE A 268 17.62 14.80 32.38
N ALA A 269 18.11 14.03 33.35
CA ALA A 269 17.60 12.69 33.64
C ALA A 269 16.16 12.72 34.20
N SER A 270 15.86 13.67 35.10
CA SER A 270 14.55 13.81 35.72
C SER A 270 13.47 14.16 34.69
N GLN A 271 13.74 15.14 33.82
CA GLN A 271 12.81 15.51 32.75
C GLN A 271 12.67 14.42 31.70
N LEU A 272 13.77 13.75 31.33
CA LEU A 272 13.73 12.64 30.37
C LEU A 272 12.84 11.48 30.87
N ALA A 273 12.90 11.16 32.17
CA ALA A 273 12.04 10.17 32.82
C ALA A 273 10.55 10.58 32.87
N ILE A 274 10.23 11.87 32.72
CA ILE A 274 8.88 12.41 32.66
C ILE A 274 8.33 12.40 31.23
N VAL A 275 9.15 12.77 30.23
CA VAL A 275 8.75 12.77 28.80
C VAL A 275 8.53 11.35 28.28
N LYS A 276 9.36 10.40 28.74
CA LYS A 276 9.30 8.97 28.40
C LYS A 276 9.28 8.68 26.88
N PRO A 277 10.26 9.15 26.10
CA PRO A 277 10.41 8.73 24.70
C PRO A 277 10.65 7.22 24.58
N ASP A 278 10.08 6.60 23.56
CA ASP A 278 10.28 5.19 23.21
C ASP A 278 11.60 4.96 22.48
N LEU A 279 12.02 5.95 21.69
CA LEU A 279 13.29 5.98 20.98
C LEU A 279 14.02 7.29 21.24
N ILE A 280 15.32 7.18 21.51
CA ILE A 280 16.22 8.33 21.69
C ILE A 280 17.29 8.27 20.61
N VAL A 281 17.40 9.33 19.83
CA VAL A 281 18.45 9.51 18.82
C VAL A 281 19.45 10.52 19.35
N ILE A 282 20.75 10.18 19.39
CA ILE A 282 21.82 11.07 19.86
C ILE A 282 22.75 11.40 18.70
N SER A 283 22.77 12.68 18.32
CA SER A 283 23.58 13.27 17.26
C SER A 283 24.53 14.33 17.82
N LEU A 284 25.65 13.88 18.38
CA LEU A 284 26.69 14.71 18.98
C LEU A 284 28.08 14.26 18.50
N GLY A 285 29.06 15.13 18.65
CA GLY A 285 30.47 14.86 18.31
C GLY A 285 31.07 15.83 17.30
N THR A 286 30.26 16.57 16.53
CA THR A 286 30.77 17.57 15.57
C THR A 286 31.60 18.63 16.27
N ASN A 287 31.08 19.21 17.36
CA ASN A 287 31.80 20.23 18.13
C ASN A 287 32.98 19.67 18.90
N ASP A 288 32.91 18.42 19.36
CA ASP A 288 34.05 17.72 19.98
C ASP A 288 35.20 17.58 18.97
N ALA A 289 34.93 17.17 17.73
CA ALA A 289 35.92 17.09 16.64
C ALA A 289 36.42 18.46 16.18
N TYR A 290 35.58 19.50 16.23
CA TYR A 290 35.97 20.84 15.81
C TYR A 290 37.10 21.45 16.68
N ARG A 291 37.33 20.91 17.87
CA ARG A 291 38.38 21.39 18.79
C ARG A 291 39.78 20.99 18.35
N LEU A 292 40.72 21.93 18.47
CA LEU A 292 42.15 21.65 18.30
C LEU A 292 42.73 20.79 19.42
N ASP A 293 42.15 20.87 20.62
CA ASP A 293 42.52 20.12 21.82
C ASP A 293 41.66 18.86 22.02
N PHE A 294 41.21 18.22 20.92
CA PHE A 294 40.38 17.01 21.01
C PHE A 294 41.09 15.90 21.82
N ASN A 295 40.38 15.35 22.79
CA ASN A 295 40.86 14.26 23.64
C ASN A 295 39.93 13.05 23.50
N ASP A 296 40.44 12.01 22.82
CA ASP A 296 39.72 10.78 22.51
C ASP A 296 39.21 10.04 23.76
N SER A 297 40.04 9.92 24.80
CA SER A 297 39.67 9.24 26.05
C SER A 297 38.55 9.98 26.77
N LEU A 298 38.64 11.31 26.85
CA LEU A 298 37.62 12.15 27.48
C LEU A 298 36.31 12.12 26.69
N PHE A 299 36.38 12.16 25.35
CA PHE A 299 35.21 12.01 24.49
C PHE A 299 34.51 10.68 24.75
N TYR A 300 35.25 9.57 24.74
CA TYR A 300 34.71 8.25 25.01
C TYR A 300 34.04 8.19 26.39
N GLN A 301 34.69 8.71 27.44
CA GLN A 301 34.14 8.73 28.80
C GLN A 301 32.84 9.54 28.87
N ASN A 302 32.83 10.76 28.33
CA ASN A 302 31.64 11.61 28.33
C ASN A 302 30.48 10.94 27.58
N TYR A 303 30.74 10.31 26.44
CA TYR A 303 29.71 9.66 25.63
C TYR A 303 29.17 8.40 26.32
N ASP A 304 30.05 7.59 26.94
CA ASP A 304 29.65 6.45 27.77
C ASP A 304 28.77 6.90 28.94
N SER A 305 29.16 7.98 29.63
CA SER A 305 28.39 8.58 30.72
C SER A 305 27.03 9.08 30.26
N LEU A 306 26.94 9.76 29.11
CA LEU A 306 25.66 10.24 28.58
C LEU A 306 24.70 9.08 28.28
N ILE A 307 25.19 8.02 27.63
CA ILE A 307 24.39 6.81 27.39
C ILE A 307 23.95 6.17 28.71
N THR A 308 24.84 6.10 29.70
CA THR A 308 24.52 5.58 31.03
C THR A 308 23.40 6.40 31.69
N VAL A 309 23.50 7.74 31.69
CA VAL A 309 22.46 8.63 32.24
C VAL A 309 21.11 8.39 31.56
N VAL A 310 21.09 8.31 30.23
CA VAL A 310 19.86 8.03 29.46
C VAL A 310 19.28 6.66 29.83
N ARG A 311 20.10 5.61 29.87
CA ARG A 311 19.67 4.24 30.21
C ARG A 311 19.14 4.13 31.64
N THR A 312 19.75 4.84 32.59
CA THR A 312 19.30 4.87 33.98
C THR A 312 17.94 5.56 34.10
N ALA A 313 17.74 6.68 33.39
CA ALA A 313 16.45 7.38 33.37
C ALA A 313 15.35 6.57 32.65
N LEU A 314 15.72 5.86 31.58
CA LEU A 314 14.81 5.16 30.68
C LEU A 314 15.33 3.76 30.33
N PRO A 315 15.17 2.77 31.24
CA PRO A 315 15.70 1.42 31.03
C PRO A 315 15.03 0.68 29.87
N ASN A 316 13.82 1.10 29.48
CA ASN A 316 13.03 0.42 28.45
C ASN A 316 13.09 1.06 27.07
N SER A 317 13.64 2.27 26.94
CA SER A 317 13.70 2.98 25.66
C SER A 317 14.86 2.47 24.81
N ASN A 318 14.65 2.42 23.49
CA ASN A 318 15.73 2.12 22.56
C ASN A 318 16.56 3.38 22.27
N ILE A 319 17.82 3.19 21.89
CA ILE A 319 18.76 4.29 21.61
C ILE A 319 19.39 4.05 20.24
N ILE A 320 19.42 5.07 19.40
CA ILE A 320 20.20 5.13 18.16
C ILE A 320 21.25 6.23 18.29
N LEU A 321 22.49 5.92 17.96
CA LEU A 321 23.58 6.89 17.87
C LEU A 321 23.80 7.27 16.41
N THR A 322 24.11 8.53 16.13
CA THR A 322 24.55 8.93 14.78
C THR A 322 25.97 9.45 14.84
N THR A 323 26.81 9.10 13.87
CA THR A 323 28.15 9.70 13.75
C THR A 323 28.05 11.12 13.19
N PRO A 324 28.93 12.06 13.57
CA PRO A 324 29.00 13.37 12.91
C PRO A 324 29.34 13.20 11.42
N GLY A 325 28.83 14.11 10.58
CA GLY A 325 29.18 14.17 9.16
C GLY A 325 30.62 14.63 8.95
N ASP A 326 31.12 14.49 7.73
CA ASP A 326 32.40 15.09 7.33
C ASP A 326 32.31 16.63 7.32
N GLY A 327 33.43 17.31 7.47
CA GLY A 327 33.45 18.77 7.55
C GLY A 327 34.85 19.37 7.60
N LYS A 328 34.92 20.69 7.61
CA LYS A 328 36.18 21.44 7.73
C LYS A 328 36.17 22.42 8.90
N ARG A 329 37.29 22.44 9.62
CA ARG A 329 37.64 23.49 10.56
C ARG A 329 38.06 24.75 9.81
N TYR A 330 37.42 25.87 10.14
CA TYR A 330 37.67 27.18 9.53
C TYR A 330 37.68 27.16 7.99
N ARG A 331 36.76 26.40 7.37
CA ARG A 331 36.60 26.23 5.90
C ARG A 331 37.78 25.56 5.17
N LYS A 332 38.89 25.29 5.87
CA LYS A 332 40.15 24.86 5.25
C LYS A 332 40.58 23.45 5.67
N THR A 333 40.61 23.19 6.96
CA THR A 333 41.27 21.99 7.50
C THR A 333 40.25 20.86 7.65
N PRO A 334 40.41 19.70 6.99
CA PRO A 334 39.50 18.56 7.19
C PRO A 334 39.43 18.13 8.66
N LEU A 335 38.23 17.77 9.14
CA LEU A 335 38.01 17.26 10.49
C LEU A 335 38.40 15.78 10.60
N THR A 336 39.70 15.48 10.56
CA THR A 336 40.22 14.11 10.64
C THR A 336 39.86 13.38 11.94
N GLU A 337 39.61 14.13 13.01
CA GLU A 337 39.18 13.66 14.33
C GLU A 337 37.84 12.89 14.25
N ASN A 338 37.00 13.19 13.26
CA ASN A 338 35.75 12.46 13.01
C ASN A 338 35.97 10.96 12.76
N ILE A 339 37.12 10.56 12.21
CA ILE A 339 37.45 9.14 11.99
C ILE A 339 37.52 8.40 13.34
N LEU A 340 38.14 9.05 14.34
CA LEU A 340 38.30 8.47 15.67
C LEU A 340 36.98 8.54 16.45
N ILE A 341 36.28 9.68 16.43
CA ILE A 341 34.94 9.82 17.03
C ILE A 341 33.97 8.77 16.49
N ARG A 342 33.90 8.61 15.16
CA ARG A 342 33.11 7.56 14.50
C ARG A 342 33.42 6.19 15.08
N LYS A 343 34.71 5.83 15.16
CA LYS A 343 35.15 4.54 15.73
C LYS A 343 34.69 4.37 17.17
N ARG A 344 34.75 5.42 18.00
CA ARG A 344 34.28 5.39 19.40
C ARG A 344 32.77 5.22 19.50
N ILE A 345 31.99 5.94 18.69
CA ILE A 345 30.52 5.84 18.66
C ILE A 345 30.09 4.42 18.24
N LEU A 346 30.69 3.86 17.19
CA LEU A 346 30.39 2.49 16.72
C LEU A 346 30.70 1.45 17.82
N ASN A 347 31.82 1.60 18.52
CA ASN A 347 32.18 0.70 19.63
C ASN A 347 31.19 0.82 20.79
N LEU A 348 30.86 2.05 21.20
CA LEU A 348 29.88 2.31 22.26
C LEU A 348 28.51 1.74 21.91
N ALA A 349 28.06 1.88 20.67
CA ALA A 349 26.78 1.31 20.21
C ALA A 349 26.76 -0.22 20.42
N LYS A 350 27.82 -0.92 20.00
CA LYS A 350 27.95 -2.36 20.22
C LYS A 350 28.04 -2.72 21.70
N LYS A 351 28.79 -1.96 22.50
CA LYS A 351 29.01 -2.22 23.94
C LYS A 351 27.74 -1.99 24.76
N LYS A 352 26.96 -0.96 24.45
CA LYS A 352 25.78 -0.50 25.22
C LYS A 352 24.44 -0.94 24.62
N ASN A 353 24.48 -1.82 23.61
CA ASN A 353 23.32 -2.32 22.89
C ASN A 353 22.44 -1.20 22.32
N CYS A 354 23.05 -0.30 21.55
CA CYS A 354 22.37 0.78 20.82
C CYS A 354 22.42 0.49 19.32
N GLY A 355 21.43 0.97 18.58
CA GLY A 355 21.55 1.10 17.13
C GLY A 355 22.54 2.21 16.78
N VAL A 356 23.15 2.14 15.59
CA VAL A 356 24.03 3.20 15.10
C VAL A 356 23.84 3.44 13.60
N TRP A 357 23.68 4.71 13.24
CA TRP A 357 23.66 5.17 11.86
C TRP A 357 24.98 5.90 11.55
N ASP A 358 25.78 5.28 10.68
CA ASP A 358 27.13 5.75 10.32
C ASP A 358 27.07 6.81 9.22
N PHE A 359 26.46 7.95 9.54
CA PHE A 359 26.27 9.06 8.60
C PHE A 359 27.57 9.52 7.95
N TYR A 360 28.70 9.47 8.67
CA TYR A 360 30.01 9.85 8.14
C TYR A 360 30.35 9.07 6.86
N ASN A 361 30.17 7.76 6.88
CA ASN A 361 30.41 6.91 5.72
C ASN A 361 29.31 7.05 4.67
N VAL A 362 28.05 7.17 5.08
CA VAL A 362 26.92 7.40 4.16
C VAL A 362 27.14 8.69 3.36
N MET A 363 27.68 9.72 3.99
CA MET A 363 28.01 11.01 3.37
C MET A 363 29.11 10.89 2.30
N GLY A 364 29.96 9.86 2.39
CA GLY A 364 31.10 9.61 1.48
C GLY A 364 32.46 9.54 2.19
N GLY A 365 32.51 9.75 3.52
CA GLY A 365 33.75 9.72 4.31
C GLY A 365 34.58 11.00 4.23
N LEU A 366 35.88 10.91 4.52
CA LEU A 366 36.77 12.08 4.59
C LEU A 366 36.85 12.82 3.25
N GLY A 367 36.60 14.12 3.26
CA GLY A 367 36.61 14.98 2.09
C GLY A 367 35.28 15.04 1.33
N SER A 368 34.28 14.22 1.72
CA SER A 368 32.95 14.21 1.10
C SER A 368 32.24 15.56 1.22
N ILE A 369 32.52 16.36 2.25
CA ILE A 369 31.94 17.70 2.39
C ILE A 369 32.19 18.61 1.18
N ASN A 370 33.30 18.40 0.46
CA ASN A 370 33.57 19.16 -0.77
C ASN A 370 32.57 18.85 -1.88
N HIS A 371 32.18 17.58 -2.02
CA HIS A 371 31.20 17.15 -3.01
C HIS A 371 29.79 17.60 -2.63
N TRP A 372 29.46 17.58 -1.34
CA TRP A 372 28.22 18.16 -0.81
C TRP A 372 28.16 19.67 -1.04
N TYR A 373 29.27 20.39 -0.86
CA TYR A 373 29.35 21.83 -1.19
C TYR A 373 29.23 22.12 -2.67
N ALA A 374 29.94 21.38 -3.52
CA ALA A 374 29.84 21.50 -4.97
C ALA A 374 28.43 21.18 -5.51
N SER A 375 27.64 20.43 -4.73
CA SER A 375 26.25 20.07 -5.04
C SER A 375 25.22 20.98 -4.36
N GLU A 376 25.65 22.10 -3.78
CA GLU A 376 24.78 23.07 -3.11
C GLU A 376 23.97 22.47 -1.94
N LEU A 377 24.54 21.51 -1.20
CA LEU A 377 23.92 20.88 -0.02
C LEU A 377 24.48 21.39 1.31
N THR A 378 25.48 22.26 1.29
CA THR A 378 26.16 22.74 2.51
C THR A 378 26.20 24.26 2.56
N ALA A 379 26.27 24.80 3.77
CA ALA A 379 26.60 26.20 3.99
C ALA A 379 28.07 26.49 3.63
N GLU A 380 28.39 27.78 3.49
CA GLU A 380 29.74 28.25 3.15
C GLU A 380 30.84 27.91 4.15
N ASP A 381 30.46 27.50 5.36
CA ASP A 381 31.39 27.14 6.43
C ASP A 381 31.98 25.73 6.29
N PHE A 382 31.47 24.91 5.37
CA PHE A 382 31.84 23.50 5.18
C PHE A 382 31.67 22.67 6.46
N LEU A 383 30.70 23.03 7.31
CA LEU A 383 30.37 22.30 8.53
C LEU A 383 28.87 22.09 8.63
N HIS A 384 28.08 23.15 8.46
CA HIS A 384 26.63 23.05 8.48
C HIS A 384 26.09 22.72 7.10
N LEU A 385 25.03 21.91 7.07
CA LEU A 385 24.26 21.71 5.86
C LEU A 385 23.34 22.93 5.64
N ASN A 386 22.93 23.16 4.40
CA ASN A 386 21.80 24.06 4.15
C ASN A 386 20.48 23.25 4.22
N GLU A 387 19.35 23.90 3.97
CA GLU A 387 18.03 23.25 4.04
C GLU A 387 17.93 22.01 3.14
N ALA A 388 18.45 22.08 1.91
CA ALA A 388 18.46 20.94 0.98
C ALA A 388 19.34 19.79 1.49
N GLY A 389 20.51 20.08 2.04
CA GLY A 389 21.39 19.08 2.63
C GLY A 389 20.81 18.43 3.89
N TYR A 390 20.19 19.20 4.78
CA TYR A 390 19.49 18.64 5.94
C TYR A 390 18.27 17.81 5.54
N ALA A 391 17.54 18.22 4.49
CA ALA A 391 16.47 17.40 3.94
C ALA A 391 17.01 16.07 3.37
N MET A 392 18.14 16.08 2.68
CA MET A 392 18.83 14.86 2.22
C MET A 392 19.22 13.96 3.40
N GLN A 393 19.89 14.52 4.41
CA GLN A 393 20.27 13.81 5.63
C GLN A 393 19.04 13.19 6.33
N GLY A 394 17.94 13.93 6.40
CA GLY A 394 16.63 13.48 6.92
C GLY A 394 16.10 12.24 6.24
N ARG A 395 16.06 12.26 4.90
CA ARG A 395 15.59 11.12 4.11
C ARG A 395 16.50 9.91 4.26
N LEU A 396 17.82 10.11 4.24
CA LEU A 396 18.77 9.01 4.40
C LEU A 396 18.59 8.31 5.76
N PHE A 397 18.47 9.09 6.84
CA PHE A 397 18.21 8.54 8.17
C PHE A 397 16.87 7.80 8.23
N TYR A 398 15.82 8.39 7.67
CA TYR A 398 14.51 7.74 7.60
C TYR A 398 14.57 6.43 6.82
N ASN A 399 15.19 6.40 5.63
CA ASN A 399 15.33 5.19 4.82
C ASN A 399 16.06 4.09 5.58
N ALA A 400 17.12 4.43 6.32
CA ALA A 400 17.83 3.47 7.16
C ALA A 400 16.94 2.93 8.30
N LEU A 401 16.12 3.79 8.91
CA LEU A 401 15.18 3.41 9.98
C LEU A 401 14.01 2.57 9.46
N SER A 402 13.40 2.96 8.34
CA SER A 402 12.27 2.27 7.72
C SER A 402 12.69 0.92 7.18
N ASN A 403 13.86 0.80 6.54
CA ASN A 403 14.40 -0.49 6.12
C ASN A 403 14.64 -1.42 7.32
N SER A 404 15.16 -0.89 8.43
CA SER A 404 15.33 -1.68 9.65
C SER A 404 13.99 -2.14 10.25
N TYR A 405 12.96 -1.31 10.17
CA TYR A 405 11.61 -1.67 10.60
C TYR A 405 10.97 -2.71 9.67
N ASN A 406 11.06 -2.52 8.36
CA ASN A 406 10.52 -3.45 7.35
C ASN A 406 11.17 -4.83 7.47
N ASN A 407 12.47 -4.87 7.75
CA ASN A 407 13.16 -6.14 8.03
C ASN A 407 12.64 -6.80 9.32
N TYR A 408 12.32 -6.02 10.36
CA TYR A 408 11.72 -6.54 11.59
C TYR A 408 10.29 -7.08 11.37
N THR A 409 9.53 -6.51 10.43
CA THR A 409 8.14 -6.87 10.16
C THR A 409 7.93 -7.77 8.93
N ALA A 410 8.99 -8.14 8.21
CA ALA A 410 8.93 -8.87 6.94
C ALA A 410 8.07 -10.14 6.99
N GLU A 411 8.16 -10.91 8.07
CA GLU A 411 7.40 -12.16 8.26
C GLU A 411 5.95 -11.93 8.73
N ARG A 412 5.59 -10.70 9.11
CA ARG A 412 4.31 -10.37 9.78
C ARG A 412 3.28 -9.74 8.84
N ARG A 413 3.49 -9.80 7.52
CA ARG A 413 2.61 -9.24 6.46
C ARG A 413 2.17 -7.80 6.72
N VAL A 414 3.11 -6.96 7.13
CA VAL A 414 2.85 -5.53 7.39
C VAL A 414 3.17 -4.73 6.13
N ARG A 415 2.47 -3.61 5.91
CA ARG A 415 2.82 -2.68 4.84
C ARG A 415 4.28 -2.23 5.06
N PRO A 416 5.18 -2.37 4.08
CA PRO A 416 6.51 -1.83 4.21
C PRO A 416 6.44 -0.29 4.23
N LEU A 417 7.14 0.33 5.19
CA LEU A 417 7.40 1.76 5.21
C LEU A 417 8.34 2.11 4.06
N ILE A 418 7.76 2.51 2.93
CA ILE A 418 8.49 2.91 1.74
C ILE A 418 8.31 4.41 1.54
N LEU A 419 9.41 5.17 1.55
CA LEU A 419 9.43 6.44 0.83
C LEU A 419 9.45 6.09 -0.65
N LYS A 420 8.39 6.43 -1.39
CA LYS A 420 8.41 6.30 -2.85
C LYS A 420 9.49 7.23 -3.38
N GLU A 421 10.66 6.64 -3.65
CA GLU A 421 11.73 7.31 -4.36
C GLU A 421 11.25 7.73 -5.74
N GLY A 422 11.97 8.68 -6.31
CA GLY A 422 11.65 9.15 -7.63
C GLY A 422 11.74 8.09 -8.69
N ILE A 423 11.15 8.40 -9.84
CA ILE A 423 11.26 7.57 -11.03
C ILE A 423 12.72 7.63 -11.49
N ASP A 424 13.51 6.62 -11.15
CA ASP A 424 14.76 6.32 -11.86
C ASP A 424 14.39 6.00 -13.31
N TYR A 425 14.88 6.79 -14.26
CA TYR A 425 14.53 6.64 -15.67
C TYR A 425 15.17 5.38 -16.30
N ASP A 426 16.31 4.93 -15.80
CA ASP A 426 16.94 3.69 -16.25
C ASP A 426 16.22 2.49 -15.64
N GLU A 427 15.76 2.58 -14.39
CA GLU A 427 14.87 1.59 -13.78
C GLU A 427 13.48 1.58 -14.44
N LEU A 428 12.94 2.73 -14.83
CA LEU A 428 11.68 2.84 -15.57
C LEU A 428 11.81 2.20 -16.95
N LEU A 429 12.86 2.52 -17.72
CA LEU A 429 13.06 1.96 -19.06
C LEU A 429 13.34 0.45 -19.01
N ASN A 430 14.19 0.00 -18.08
CA ASN A 430 14.42 -1.43 -17.86
C ASN A 430 13.16 -2.12 -17.34
N GLY A 431 12.43 -1.51 -16.41
CA GLY A 431 11.17 -1.99 -15.85
C GLY A 431 10.01 -2.00 -16.85
N ILE A 432 10.08 -1.21 -17.94
CA ILE A 432 9.08 -1.24 -19.03
C ILE A 432 9.24 -2.52 -19.85
N PHE A 433 10.46 -2.84 -20.32
CA PHE A 433 10.67 -3.96 -21.26
C PHE A 433 11.07 -5.28 -20.60
N LYS A 434 11.81 -5.25 -19.50
CA LYS A 434 12.25 -6.46 -18.80
C LYS A 434 11.16 -6.94 -17.85
N TYR A 435 10.94 -8.26 -17.79
CA TYR A 435 10.05 -8.83 -16.79
C TYR A 435 10.62 -8.59 -15.37
N SER A 436 9.75 -8.20 -14.44
CA SER A 436 10.00 -8.13 -13.01
C SER A 436 8.84 -8.82 -12.29
N SER A 437 9.14 -9.72 -11.36
CA SER A 437 8.14 -10.39 -10.51
C SER A 437 7.37 -9.40 -9.65
N ASP A 438 7.99 -8.27 -9.32
CA ASP A 438 7.51 -7.34 -8.31
C ASP A 438 6.62 -6.24 -8.90
N GLN A 439 6.61 -6.11 -10.24
CA GLN A 439 5.81 -5.11 -10.97
C GLN A 439 5.07 -5.68 -12.20
N PRO A 440 4.13 -6.62 -12.00
CA PRO A 440 3.26 -7.09 -13.08
C PRO A 440 2.37 -5.95 -13.62
N ILE A 441 2.21 -5.88 -14.94
CA ILE A 441 1.41 -4.85 -15.60
C ILE A 441 -0.07 -5.24 -15.58
N PHE A 442 -0.84 -4.66 -14.65
CA PHE A 442 -2.29 -4.80 -14.56
C PHE A 442 -3.04 -3.60 -15.15
N PHE A 443 -4.35 -3.76 -15.43
CA PHE A 443 -5.20 -2.67 -15.92
C PHE A 443 -5.33 -1.49 -14.95
N SER A 444 -5.14 -1.71 -13.64
CA SER A 444 -5.10 -0.66 -12.62
C SER A 444 -3.78 0.12 -12.61
N HIS A 445 -2.72 -0.41 -13.23
CA HIS A 445 -1.41 0.23 -13.28
C HIS A 445 -1.37 1.29 -14.40
N TYR A 446 -0.88 2.49 -14.12
CA TYR A 446 -0.82 3.58 -15.09
C TYR A 446 0.03 3.24 -16.35
N LEU A 447 1.14 2.50 -16.17
CA LEU A 447 1.97 2.01 -17.26
C LEU A 447 1.19 1.18 -18.30
N PHE A 448 0.17 0.42 -17.88
CA PHE A 448 -0.69 -0.30 -18.82
C PHE A 448 -1.36 0.65 -19.81
N TRP A 449 -1.90 1.77 -19.33
CA TRP A 449 -2.61 2.75 -20.15
C TRP A 449 -1.68 3.55 -21.07
N VAL A 450 -0.47 3.87 -20.60
CA VAL A 450 0.56 4.49 -21.44
C VAL A 450 0.92 3.54 -22.59
N PHE A 451 1.22 2.28 -22.28
CA PHE A 451 1.57 1.28 -23.28
C PHE A 451 0.40 0.99 -24.23
N PHE A 452 -0.81 0.82 -23.71
CA PHE A 452 -2.01 0.61 -24.51
C PHE A 452 -2.27 1.78 -25.47
N THR A 453 -2.02 3.01 -25.04
CA THR A 453 -2.16 4.20 -25.91
C THR A 453 -1.18 4.15 -27.09
N VAL A 454 0.09 3.85 -26.83
CA VAL A 454 1.11 3.68 -27.90
C VAL A 454 0.74 2.52 -28.81
N PHE A 455 0.39 1.38 -28.23
CA PHE A 455 -0.07 0.20 -28.94
C PHE A 455 -1.25 0.49 -29.87
N PHE A 456 -2.28 1.17 -29.35
CA PHE A 456 -3.50 1.49 -30.07
C PHE A 456 -3.23 2.53 -31.18
N LEU A 457 -2.31 3.46 -30.95
CA LEU A 457 -1.86 4.40 -31.97
C LEU A 457 -1.22 3.67 -33.16
N ILE A 458 -0.30 2.74 -32.91
CA ILE A 458 0.31 1.91 -33.95
C ILE A 458 -0.76 1.05 -34.64
N TYR A 459 -1.66 0.42 -33.87
CA TYR A 459 -2.78 -0.37 -34.39
C TYR A 459 -3.61 0.43 -35.41
N SER A 460 -3.84 1.73 -35.15
CA SER A 460 -4.60 2.63 -36.03
C SER A 460 -3.99 2.83 -37.42
N PHE A 461 -2.70 2.54 -37.61
CA PHE A 461 -2.05 2.62 -38.93
C PHE A 461 -2.09 1.30 -39.70
N ILE A 462 -2.18 0.16 -39.01
CA ILE A 462 -2.00 -1.18 -39.61
C ILE A 462 -3.28 -2.02 -39.71
N TYR A 463 -4.36 -1.63 -39.02
CA TYR A 463 -5.59 -2.43 -38.89
C TYR A 463 -6.24 -2.85 -40.22
N LYS A 464 -5.96 -2.14 -41.32
CA LYS A 464 -6.55 -2.41 -42.64
C LYS A 464 -6.06 -3.72 -43.25
N ASN A 465 -4.82 -4.12 -42.96
CA ASN A 465 -4.25 -5.36 -43.48
C ASN A 465 -4.48 -6.49 -42.46
N LEU A 466 -5.32 -7.46 -42.81
CA LEU A 466 -5.70 -8.57 -41.91
C LEU A 466 -4.49 -9.35 -41.36
N LYS A 467 -3.49 -9.66 -42.20
CA LYS A 467 -2.32 -10.44 -41.78
C LYS A 467 -1.44 -9.67 -40.80
N ILE A 468 -1.15 -8.40 -41.12
CA ILE A 468 -0.36 -7.51 -40.24
C ILE A 468 -1.11 -7.27 -38.94
N ARG A 469 -2.44 -7.09 -39.00
CA ARG A 469 -3.31 -6.93 -37.84
C ARG A 469 -3.23 -8.14 -36.90
N SER A 470 -3.44 -9.35 -37.41
CA SER A 470 -3.37 -10.58 -36.61
C SER A 470 -1.98 -10.79 -36.02
N LEU A 471 -0.92 -10.61 -36.83
CA LEU A 471 0.46 -10.73 -36.35
C LEU A 471 0.77 -9.73 -35.24
N TYR A 472 0.37 -8.46 -35.41
CA TYR A 472 0.61 -7.43 -34.42
C TYR A 472 -0.13 -7.69 -33.11
N LEU A 473 -1.42 -8.06 -33.18
CA LEU A 473 -2.21 -8.38 -32.00
C LEU A 473 -1.68 -9.64 -31.29
N PHE A 474 -1.18 -10.62 -32.05
CA PHE A 474 -0.52 -11.80 -31.49
C PHE A 474 0.77 -11.42 -30.74
N LEU A 475 1.68 -10.66 -31.36
CA LEU A 475 2.94 -10.25 -30.74
C LEU A 475 2.74 -9.39 -29.48
N ILE A 476 1.83 -8.42 -29.55
CA ILE A 476 1.49 -7.58 -28.39
C ILE A 476 0.88 -8.43 -27.28
N SER A 477 0.07 -9.42 -27.64
CA SER A 477 -0.49 -10.32 -26.65
C SER A 477 0.58 -11.17 -25.96
N LEU A 478 1.54 -11.72 -26.72
CA LEU A 478 2.69 -12.41 -26.15
C LEU A 478 3.52 -11.50 -25.23
N PHE A 479 3.69 -10.22 -25.60
CA PHE A 479 4.37 -9.24 -24.75
C PHE A 479 3.67 -9.06 -23.40
N PHE A 480 2.34 -8.90 -23.37
CA PHE A 480 1.62 -8.81 -22.11
C PHE A 480 1.69 -10.10 -21.28
N TYR A 481 1.68 -11.29 -21.92
CA TYR A 481 1.85 -12.55 -21.19
C TYR A 481 3.25 -12.67 -20.60
N TYR A 482 4.28 -12.24 -21.34
CA TYR A 482 5.65 -12.16 -20.84
C TYR A 482 5.78 -11.19 -19.66
N LYS A 483 5.16 -10.00 -19.75
CA LYS A 483 5.18 -9.03 -18.64
C LYS A 483 4.39 -9.49 -17.41
N ALA A 484 3.38 -10.34 -17.59
CA ALA A 484 2.59 -10.85 -16.47
C ALA A 484 3.22 -12.08 -15.81
N GLY A 485 3.87 -12.97 -16.57
CA GLY A 485 4.34 -14.28 -16.08
C GLY A 485 5.72 -14.70 -16.57
N GLY A 486 6.58 -13.78 -17.00
CA GLY A 486 7.94 -14.07 -17.45
C GLY A 486 7.98 -15.06 -18.61
N PHE A 487 8.95 -15.99 -18.60
CA PHE A 487 9.12 -16.99 -19.66
C PHE A 487 8.04 -18.09 -19.69
N TYR A 488 7.13 -18.14 -18.71
CA TYR A 488 6.02 -19.10 -18.72
C TYR A 488 5.04 -18.89 -19.88
N PHE A 489 5.07 -17.73 -20.57
CA PHE A 489 4.32 -17.53 -21.83
C PHE A 489 4.70 -18.52 -22.94
N SER A 490 5.86 -19.17 -22.85
CA SER A 490 6.25 -20.27 -23.75
C SER A 490 5.27 -21.46 -23.70
N LEU A 491 4.63 -21.71 -22.55
CA LEU A 491 3.60 -22.74 -22.41
C LEU A 491 2.34 -22.41 -23.23
N LEU A 492 1.97 -21.12 -23.30
CA LEU A 492 0.90 -20.64 -24.15
C LEU A 492 1.22 -20.89 -25.64
N ILE A 493 2.46 -20.66 -26.05
CA ILE A 493 2.93 -20.97 -27.41
C ILE A 493 2.84 -22.48 -27.65
N LEU A 494 3.33 -23.31 -26.72
CA LEU A 494 3.27 -24.76 -26.84
C LEU A 494 1.82 -25.27 -26.97
N SER A 495 0.91 -24.83 -26.10
CA SER A 495 -0.51 -25.17 -26.19
C SER A 495 -1.12 -24.70 -27.52
N THR A 496 -0.77 -23.49 -27.98
CA THR A 496 -1.19 -22.97 -29.28
C THR A 496 -0.75 -23.87 -30.43
N LEU A 497 0.51 -24.32 -30.44
CA LEU A 497 1.03 -25.20 -31.49
C LEU A 497 0.29 -26.55 -31.47
N LEU A 498 0.20 -27.19 -30.30
CA LEU A 498 -0.41 -28.51 -30.16
C LEU A 498 -1.89 -28.51 -30.56
N ASP A 499 -2.69 -27.59 -30.01
CA ASP A 499 -4.13 -27.54 -30.27
C ASP A 499 -4.47 -27.11 -31.71
N TYR A 500 -3.62 -26.31 -32.35
CA TYR A 500 -3.77 -25.98 -33.77
C TYR A 500 -3.71 -27.24 -34.64
N PHE A 501 -2.65 -28.05 -34.47
CA PHE A 501 -2.45 -29.26 -35.25
C PHE A 501 -3.47 -30.35 -34.91
N ILE A 502 -3.78 -30.56 -33.63
CA ILE A 502 -4.76 -31.56 -33.20
C ILE A 502 -6.15 -31.17 -33.72
N GLY A 503 -6.55 -29.91 -33.64
CA GLY A 503 -7.82 -29.43 -34.20
C GLY A 503 -7.96 -29.73 -35.70
N ASN A 504 -6.89 -29.53 -36.48
CA ASN A 504 -6.88 -29.90 -37.89
C ASN A 504 -7.00 -31.43 -38.10
N ARG A 505 -6.31 -32.25 -37.29
CA ARG A 505 -6.42 -33.72 -37.32
C ARG A 505 -7.82 -34.22 -36.96
N ILE A 506 -8.50 -33.58 -36.00
CA ILE A 506 -9.91 -33.87 -35.64
C ILE A 506 -10.81 -33.65 -36.86
N TYR A 507 -10.60 -32.55 -37.61
CA TYR A 507 -11.43 -32.22 -38.77
C TYR A 507 -11.18 -33.16 -39.96
N GLN A 508 -9.92 -33.47 -40.27
CA GLN A 508 -9.54 -34.35 -41.38
C GLN A 508 -9.92 -35.82 -41.15
N SER A 509 -10.10 -36.24 -39.90
CA SER A 509 -10.41 -37.63 -39.55
C SER A 509 -11.82 -38.05 -40.00
N LYS A 510 -11.89 -39.00 -40.95
CA LYS A 510 -13.16 -39.55 -41.44
C LYS A 510 -13.80 -40.57 -40.49
N ARG A 511 -12.99 -41.40 -39.81
CA ARG A 511 -13.50 -42.42 -38.87
C ARG A 511 -13.75 -41.81 -37.49
N LEU A 512 -14.90 -42.14 -36.89
CA LEU A 512 -15.32 -41.62 -35.59
C LEU A 512 -14.32 -41.97 -34.47
N ILE A 513 -13.69 -43.15 -34.52
CA ILE A 513 -12.71 -43.57 -33.52
C ILE A 513 -11.51 -42.64 -33.48
N TYR A 514 -10.86 -42.38 -34.63
CA TYR A 514 -9.70 -41.47 -34.70
C TYR A 514 -10.09 -40.05 -34.31
N LYS A 515 -11.27 -39.59 -34.75
CA LYS A 515 -11.79 -38.28 -34.37
C LYS A 515 -11.95 -38.14 -32.86
N LYS A 516 -12.45 -39.18 -32.19
CA LYS A 516 -12.59 -39.23 -30.73
C LYS A 516 -11.23 -39.35 -30.03
N THR A 517 -10.30 -40.14 -30.55
CA THR A 517 -8.94 -40.26 -30.01
C THR A 517 -8.24 -38.91 -30.01
N TRP A 518 -8.22 -38.19 -31.13
CA TRP A 518 -7.62 -36.86 -31.20
C TRP A 518 -8.28 -35.85 -30.25
N LEU A 519 -9.60 -35.90 -30.11
CA LEU A 519 -10.30 -35.06 -29.13
C LEU A 519 -9.87 -35.40 -27.69
N VAL A 520 -9.81 -36.68 -27.34
CA VAL A 520 -9.37 -37.12 -26.00
C VAL A 520 -7.93 -36.67 -25.77
N THR A 521 -7.03 -36.83 -26.74
CA THR A 521 -5.66 -36.33 -26.66
C THR A 521 -5.60 -34.82 -26.42
N ALA A 522 -6.37 -34.01 -27.15
CA ALA A 522 -6.41 -32.56 -26.94
C ALA A 522 -6.86 -32.19 -25.52
N VAL A 523 -7.96 -32.79 -25.06
CA VAL A 523 -8.52 -32.51 -23.73
C VAL A 523 -7.55 -32.99 -22.63
N SER A 524 -6.98 -34.18 -22.77
CA SER A 524 -6.03 -34.73 -21.81
C SER A 524 -4.75 -33.89 -21.71
N LEU A 525 -4.19 -33.42 -22.82
CA LEU A 525 -2.99 -32.55 -22.79
C LEU A 525 -3.26 -31.21 -22.10
N ASN A 526 -4.38 -30.57 -22.42
CA ASN A 526 -4.76 -29.30 -21.81
C ASN A 526 -5.05 -29.46 -20.30
N LEU A 527 -5.80 -30.49 -19.91
CA LEU A 527 -6.07 -30.76 -18.49
C LEU A 527 -4.82 -31.21 -17.74
N PHE A 528 -3.88 -31.92 -18.39
CA PHE A 528 -2.60 -32.29 -17.79
C PHE A 528 -1.75 -31.07 -17.47
N LEU A 529 -1.62 -30.11 -18.40
CA LEU A 529 -0.89 -28.87 -18.14
C LEU A 529 -1.52 -28.08 -16.99
N LEU A 530 -2.85 -27.92 -17.00
CA LEU A 530 -3.56 -27.26 -15.91
C LEU A 530 -3.37 -28.00 -14.58
N PHE A 531 -3.44 -29.33 -14.59
CA PHE A 531 -3.27 -30.14 -13.39
C PHE A 531 -1.88 -30.04 -12.81
N PHE A 532 -0.84 -30.15 -13.65
CA PHE A 532 0.54 -30.04 -13.24
C PHE A 532 0.82 -28.71 -12.54
N PHE A 533 0.42 -27.59 -13.15
CA PHE A 533 0.73 -26.27 -12.61
C PHE A 533 -0.19 -25.81 -11.47
N LYS A 534 -1.44 -26.26 -11.43
CA LYS A 534 -2.43 -25.78 -10.44
C LYS A 534 -2.66 -26.74 -9.27
N TYR A 535 -2.60 -28.05 -9.50
CA TYR A 535 -3.11 -29.04 -8.54
C TYR A 535 -2.05 -29.95 -7.93
N THR A 536 -0.83 -29.98 -8.47
CA THR A 536 0.24 -30.86 -7.96
C THR A 536 0.50 -30.65 -6.48
N GLY A 537 0.67 -29.40 -6.02
CA GLY A 537 0.90 -29.10 -4.60
C GLY A 537 -0.24 -29.62 -3.71
N PHE A 538 -1.47 -29.24 -4.02
CA PHE A 538 -2.67 -29.66 -3.27
C PHE A 538 -2.84 -31.18 -3.16
N PHE A 539 -2.66 -31.93 -4.26
CA PHE A 539 -2.74 -33.40 -4.18
C PHE A 539 -1.55 -34.03 -3.47
N THR A 540 -0.36 -33.40 -3.55
CA THR A 540 0.83 -33.85 -2.82
C THR A 540 0.62 -33.68 -1.31
N GLU A 541 0.09 -32.53 -0.87
CA GLU A 541 -0.30 -32.29 0.52
C GLU A 541 -1.32 -33.33 1.01
N ILE A 542 -2.39 -33.59 0.24
CA ILE A 542 -3.37 -34.63 0.59
C ILE A 542 -2.73 -36.01 0.73
N LEU A 543 -1.81 -36.39 -0.16
CA LEU A 543 -1.13 -37.69 -0.09
C LEU A 543 -0.17 -37.76 1.10
N ASN A 544 0.55 -36.68 1.38
CA ASN A 544 1.44 -36.56 2.53
C ASN A 544 0.63 -36.70 3.83
N ASP A 545 -0.51 -36.01 3.95
CA ASP A 545 -1.39 -36.07 5.12
C ASP A 545 -2.08 -37.44 5.29
N LEU A 546 -2.52 -38.07 4.19
CA LEU A 546 -3.27 -39.34 4.25
C LEU A 546 -2.37 -40.55 4.48
N PHE A 547 -1.14 -40.53 3.96
CA PHE A 547 -0.23 -41.69 3.98
C PHE A 547 1.04 -41.46 4.80
N ASP A 548 1.15 -40.33 5.50
CA ASP A 548 2.34 -39.90 6.25
C ASP A 548 3.61 -39.97 5.38
N THR A 549 3.52 -39.38 4.19
CA THR A 549 4.60 -39.33 3.21
C THR A 549 5.22 -37.94 3.11
N HIS A 550 6.40 -37.85 2.49
CA HIS A 550 7.15 -36.60 2.31
C HIS A 550 7.46 -36.35 0.84
N PHE A 551 6.46 -36.53 -0.03
CA PHE A 551 6.63 -36.19 -1.43
C PHE A 551 6.77 -34.68 -1.59
N GLN A 552 7.71 -34.28 -2.45
CA GLN A 552 7.94 -32.89 -2.82
C GLN A 552 7.66 -32.71 -4.32
N PRO A 553 6.91 -31.67 -4.73
CA PRO A 553 6.70 -31.37 -6.13
C PRO A 553 8.04 -31.11 -6.84
N TYR A 554 8.17 -31.59 -8.07
CA TYR A 554 9.34 -31.30 -8.91
C TYR A 554 8.92 -30.63 -10.22
N ASN A 555 9.41 -29.41 -10.45
CA ASN A 555 9.10 -28.62 -11.62
C ASN A 555 9.98 -29.02 -12.81
N VAL A 556 9.59 -30.09 -13.51
CA VAL A 556 10.30 -30.60 -14.70
C VAL A 556 10.49 -29.52 -15.77
N PHE A 557 9.54 -28.60 -15.92
CA PHE A 557 9.63 -27.52 -16.91
C PHE A 557 10.67 -26.46 -16.52
N ALA A 558 10.79 -26.12 -15.23
CA ALA A 558 11.87 -25.28 -14.74
C ALA A 558 13.23 -25.97 -14.93
N GLY A 559 13.32 -27.28 -14.69
CA GLY A 559 14.51 -28.09 -14.96
C GLY A 559 14.93 -28.06 -16.43
N LEU A 560 13.97 -28.17 -17.36
CA LEU A 560 14.21 -28.02 -18.79
C LEU A 560 14.60 -26.57 -19.16
N GLY A 561 13.98 -25.57 -18.54
CA GLY A 561 14.32 -24.17 -18.74
C GLY A 561 15.74 -23.83 -18.29
N ASN A 562 16.21 -24.48 -17.22
CA ASN A 562 17.56 -24.35 -16.69
C ASN A 562 18.66 -24.83 -17.66
N LEU A 563 18.32 -25.69 -18.63
CA LEU A 563 19.23 -26.05 -19.73
C LEU A 563 19.59 -24.84 -20.62
N PHE A 564 18.75 -23.80 -20.62
CA PHE A 564 18.89 -22.62 -21.48
C PHE A 564 19.02 -21.30 -20.70
N SER A 565 18.96 -21.31 -19.36
CA SER A 565 18.90 -20.11 -18.52
C SER A 565 19.98 -20.00 -17.43
N GLU A 566 21.05 -20.81 -17.51
CA GLU A 566 22.13 -20.85 -16.51
C GLU A 566 21.67 -21.25 -15.10
N GLY A 567 20.63 -22.09 -14.97
CA GLY A 567 20.20 -22.61 -13.68
C GLY A 567 19.37 -21.63 -12.81
N LYS A 568 18.79 -20.58 -13.40
CA LYS A 568 18.10 -19.50 -12.66
C LYS A 568 16.65 -19.81 -12.25
N PHE A 569 16.04 -20.88 -12.75
CA PHE A 569 14.68 -21.26 -12.38
C PHE A 569 14.69 -22.20 -11.18
N ASP A 570 13.84 -21.90 -10.19
CA ASP A 570 13.59 -22.79 -9.08
C ASP A 570 12.84 -24.04 -9.57
N ILE A 571 13.40 -25.21 -9.25
CA ILE A 571 12.84 -26.52 -9.60
C ILE A 571 11.97 -27.11 -8.48
N SER A 572 12.07 -26.56 -7.26
CA SER A 572 11.33 -27.00 -6.08
C SER A 572 9.93 -26.37 -6.00
N GLU A 573 9.72 -25.23 -6.65
CA GLU A 573 8.43 -24.55 -6.68
C GLU A 573 7.75 -24.62 -8.06
N ILE A 574 6.45 -24.93 -8.06
CA ILE A 574 5.61 -24.88 -9.25
C ILE A 574 4.87 -23.54 -9.27
N ILE A 575 5.40 -22.59 -10.03
CA ILE A 575 4.75 -21.28 -10.22
C ILE A 575 3.61 -21.43 -11.22
N LEU A 576 2.41 -21.01 -10.83
CA LEU A 576 1.22 -21.03 -11.69
C LEU A 576 1.34 -19.98 -12.83
N PRO A 577 1.37 -20.38 -14.10
CA PRO A 577 1.44 -19.43 -15.21
C PRO A 577 0.18 -18.57 -15.31
N VAL A 578 0.35 -17.27 -15.47
CA VAL A 578 -0.77 -16.34 -15.66
C VAL A 578 -1.64 -16.77 -16.84
N GLY A 579 -2.96 -16.85 -16.60
CA GLY A 579 -3.95 -17.16 -17.62
C GLY A 579 -4.08 -18.64 -18.01
N ILE A 580 -3.31 -19.57 -17.41
CA ILE A 580 -3.34 -21.01 -17.77
C ILE A 580 -4.72 -21.63 -17.74
N SER A 581 -5.52 -21.27 -16.74
CA SER A 581 -6.90 -21.72 -16.60
C SER A 581 -7.78 -21.25 -17.78
N PHE A 582 -7.58 -20.03 -18.26
CA PHE A 582 -8.41 -19.43 -19.30
C PHE A 582 -8.06 -19.95 -20.68
N TYR A 583 -6.78 -19.95 -21.06
CA TYR A 583 -6.40 -20.45 -22.39
C TYR A 583 -6.65 -21.96 -22.52
N THR A 584 -6.53 -22.73 -21.43
CA THR A 584 -6.93 -24.15 -21.37
C THR A 584 -8.40 -24.35 -21.74
N PHE A 585 -9.31 -23.51 -21.20
CA PHE A 585 -10.73 -23.59 -21.55
C PHE A 585 -11.01 -23.17 -23.00
N GLN A 586 -10.23 -22.25 -23.55
CA GLN A 586 -10.38 -21.80 -24.93
C GLN A 586 -9.95 -22.87 -25.94
N THR A 587 -8.79 -23.47 -25.73
CA THR A 587 -8.27 -24.54 -26.59
C THR A 587 -9.14 -25.80 -26.51
N ILE A 588 -9.63 -26.16 -25.31
CA ILE A 588 -10.64 -27.23 -25.16
C ILE A 588 -11.92 -26.88 -25.93
N SER A 589 -12.43 -25.64 -25.82
CA SER A 589 -13.63 -25.21 -26.56
C SER A 589 -13.44 -25.36 -28.06
N TYR A 590 -12.29 -24.93 -28.59
CA TYR A 590 -11.95 -25.06 -30.01
C TYR A 590 -11.95 -26.52 -30.46
N SER A 591 -11.21 -27.38 -29.77
CA SER A 591 -11.13 -28.82 -30.10
C SER A 591 -12.49 -29.51 -30.04
N VAL A 592 -13.32 -29.19 -29.03
CA VAL A 592 -14.68 -29.73 -28.88
C VAL A 592 -15.63 -29.20 -29.96
N ASP A 593 -15.57 -27.92 -30.32
CA ASP A 593 -16.45 -27.33 -31.33
C ASP A 593 -16.10 -27.79 -32.76
N VAL A 594 -14.81 -27.96 -33.06
CA VAL A 594 -14.36 -28.62 -34.30
C VAL A 594 -14.83 -30.07 -34.34
N TYR A 595 -14.74 -30.80 -33.20
CA TYR A 595 -15.28 -32.15 -33.10
C TYR A 595 -16.79 -32.20 -33.37
N ARG A 596 -17.54 -31.28 -32.77
CA ARG A 596 -19.00 -31.12 -32.92
C ARG A 596 -19.43 -30.52 -34.27
N LYS A 597 -18.47 -30.18 -35.15
CA LYS A 597 -18.71 -29.53 -36.46
C LYS A 597 -19.43 -28.18 -36.36
N LYS A 598 -19.25 -27.47 -35.25
CA LYS A 598 -19.78 -26.11 -35.08
C LYS A 598 -18.86 -25.04 -35.66
N LEU A 599 -17.60 -25.41 -35.91
CA LEU A 599 -16.54 -24.54 -36.37
C LEU A 599 -15.58 -25.35 -37.26
N GLU A 600 -15.08 -24.72 -38.32
CA GLU A 600 -13.97 -25.25 -39.12
C GLU A 600 -12.62 -24.86 -38.51
N PRO A 601 -11.55 -25.67 -38.68
CA PRO A 601 -10.23 -25.32 -38.18
C PRO A 601 -9.76 -23.95 -38.66
N VAL A 602 -9.02 -23.25 -37.80
CA VAL A 602 -8.43 -21.95 -38.15
C VAL A 602 -7.42 -22.13 -39.29
N LYS A 603 -7.44 -21.21 -40.27
CA LYS A 603 -6.70 -21.35 -41.52
C LYS A 603 -5.19 -21.30 -41.36
N ASN A 604 -4.69 -20.57 -40.38
CA ASN A 604 -3.26 -20.41 -40.12
C ASN A 604 -2.99 -20.29 -38.62
N ILE A 605 -1.74 -20.55 -38.25
CA ILE A 605 -1.31 -20.59 -36.86
C ILE A 605 -1.26 -19.21 -36.20
N LEU A 606 -1.06 -18.13 -36.97
CA LEU A 606 -1.04 -16.77 -36.45
C LEU A 606 -2.43 -16.34 -35.96
N ASP A 607 -3.48 -16.61 -36.73
CA ASP A 607 -4.85 -16.32 -36.34
C ASP A 607 -5.29 -17.19 -35.15
N PHE A 608 -4.80 -18.44 -35.06
CA PHE A 608 -5.05 -19.30 -33.91
C PHE A 608 -4.32 -18.78 -32.66
N GLY A 609 -3.04 -18.44 -32.78
CA GLY A 609 -2.26 -17.82 -31.71
C GLY A 609 -2.87 -16.50 -31.25
N PHE A 610 -3.35 -15.66 -32.16
CA PHE A 610 -4.09 -14.45 -31.81
C PHE A 610 -5.36 -14.77 -30.99
N TYR A 611 -6.17 -15.75 -31.40
CA TYR A 611 -7.35 -16.19 -30.64
C TYR A 611 -7.00 -16.61 -29.20
N VAL A 612 -6.02 -17.50 -29.05
CA VAL A 612 -5.66 -18.06 -27.73
C VAL A 612 -4.99 -17.02 -26.84
N SER A 613 -4.14 -16.16 -27.42
CA SER A 613 -3.39 -15.16 -26.66
C SER A 613 -4.11 -13.83 -26.44
N PHE A 614 -5.29 -13.57 -27.02
CA PHE A 614 -5.89 -12.24 -27.06
C PHE A 614 -5.87 -11.48 -25.72
N PHE A 615 -4.93 -10.53 -25.56
CA PHE A 615 -4.57 -10.02 -24.23
C PHE A 615 -5.67 -9.31 -23.42
N PRO A 616 -6.73 -8.72 -24.01
CA PRO A 616 -7.82 -8.20 -23.19
C PRO A 616 -8.41 -9.27 -22.25
N GLN A 617 -8.21 -10.56 -22.56
CA GLN A 617 -8.63 -11.68 -21.71
C GLN A 617 -7.55 -12.25 -20.78
N LEU A 618 -6.30 -11.78 -20.86
CA LEU A 618 -5.07 -12.40 -20.34
C LEU A 618 -5.08 -12.82 -18.87
N VAL A 619 -5.97 -12.22 -18.09
CA VAL A 619 -6.07 -12.44 -16.64
C VAL A 619 -7.45 -12.93 -16.24
N ALA A 620 -8.49 -12.21 -16.66
CA ALA A 620 -9.86 -12.44 -16.19
C ALA A 620 -10.92 -11.84 -17.11
N GLY A 621 -10.62 -11.73 -18.40
CA GLY A 621 -11.66 -11.38 -19.36
C GLY A 621 -12.71 -12.50 -19.44
N PRO A 622 -13.88 -12.21 -20.04
CA PRO A 622 -14.89 -13.23 -20.29
C PRO A 622 -14.29 -14.44 -21.03
N ILE A 623 -14.63 -15.67 -20.63
CA ILE A 623 -14.19 -16.88 -21.34
C ILE A 623 -14.80 -16.88 -22.74
N VAL A 624 -13.92 -16.78 -23.74
CA VAL A 624 -14.30 -16.61 -25.15
C VAL A 624 -14.42 -17.96 -25.86
N ARG A 625 -15.55 -18.17 -26.54
CA ARG A 625 -15.78 -19.36 -27.36
C ARG A 625 -15.20 -19.20 -28.76
N ALA A 626 -14.53 -20.25 -29.23
CA ALA A 626 -13.87 -20.27 -30.53
C ALA A 626 -14.85 -19.94 -31.67
N ASN A 627 -16.06 -20.52 -31.64
CA ASN A 627 -17.09 -20.32 -32.66
C ASN A 627 -17.66 -18.90 -32.74
N GLU A 628 -17.53 -18.09 -31.68
CA GLU A 628 -17.99 -16.71 -31.63
C GLU A 628 -16.88 -15.71 -32.00
N PHE A 629 -15.63 -15.99 -31.62
CA PHE A 629 -14.51 -15.06 -31.80
C PHE A 629 -13.78 -15.21 -33.12
N ILE A 630 -13.46 -16.44 -33.54
CA ILE A 630 -12.67 -16.70 -34.76
C ILE A 630 -13.32 -16.06 -36.01
N PRO A 631 -14.65 -16.10 -36.21
CA PRO A 631 -15.27 -15.42 -37.35
C PRO A 631 -15.05 -13.89 -37.35
N GLN A 632 -14.85 -13.27 -36.18
CA GLN A 632 -14.60 -11.83 -36.07
C GLN A 632 -13.18 -11.45 -36.57
N ILE A 633 -12.21 -12.36 -36.47
CA ILE A 633 -10.83 -12.16 -36.95
C ILE A 633 -10.79 -11.87 -38.46
N TYR A 634 -11.73 -12.40 -39.23
CA TYR A 634 -11.79 -12.21 -40.68
C TYR A 634 -12.67 -11.03 -41.11
N LYS A 635 -13.33 -10.35 -40.17
CA LYS A 635 -14.13 -9.14 -40.46
C LYS A 635 -13.25 -7.89 -40.55
N SER A 636 -13.61 -7.00 -41.46
CA SER A 636 -13.01 -5.67 -41.56
C SER A 636 -13.25 -4.88 -40.28
N TYR A 637 -12.18 -4.24 -39.77
CA TYR A 637 -12.27 -3.40 -38.58
C TYR A 637 -13.20 -2.20 -38.82
N ARG A 638 -14.10 -1.96 -37.87
CA ARG A 638 -14.97 -0.78 -37.83
C ARG A 638 -15.20 -0.39 -36.38
N LEU A 639 -14.95 0.88 -36.07
CA LEU A 639 -15.24 1.49 -34.78
C LEU A 639 -16.17 2.68 -35.00
N THR A 640 -17.45 2.51 -34.67
CA THR A 640 -18.43 3.61 -34.71
C THR A 640 -18.30 4.49 -33.47
N TYR A 641 -18.85 5.71 -33.52
CA TYR A 641 -18.92 6.57 -32.33
C TYR A 641 -19.66 5.89 -31.18
N ASP A 642 -20.77 5.19 -31.45
CA ASP A 642 -21.50 4.44 -30.42
C ASP A 642 -20.63 3.35 -29.75
N GLN A 643 -19.81 2.64 -30.55
CA GLN A 643 -18.90 1.61 -30.04
C GLN A 643 -17.76 2.23 -29.23
N PHE A 644 -17.19 3.35 -29.70
CA PHE A 644 -16.15 4.07 -28.97
C PHE A 644 -16.66 4.62 -27.63
N SER A 645 -17.84 5.24 -27.62
CA SER A 645 -18.46 5.75 -26.38
C SER A 645 -18.78 4.61 -25.42
N LYS A 646 -19.32 3.49 -25.91
CA LYS A 646 -19.53 2.28 -25.09
C LYS A 646 -18.23 1.77 -24.48
N ALA A 647 -17.20 1.61 -25.30
CA ALA A 647 -15.90 1.10 -24.86
C ALA A 647 -15.28 2.00 -23.81
N SER A 648 -15.33 3.31 -24.01
CA SER A 648 -14.81 4.31 -23.08
C SER A 648 -15.55 4.28 -21.74
N LEU A 649 -16.89 4.22 -21.77
CA LEU A 649 -17.70 4.15 -20.55
C LEU A 649 -17.45 2.85 -19.76
N LEU A 650 -17.29 1.70 -20.45
CA LEU A 650 -16.95 0.43 -19.80
C LEU A 650 -15.56 0.49 -19.16
N ILE A 651 -14.57 1.06 -19.84
CA ILE A 651 -13.21 1.23 -19.31
C ILE A 651 -13.23 2.13 -18.07
N LEU A 652 -13.82 3.33 -18.18
CA LEU A 652 -13.85 4.31 -17.10
C LEU A 652 -14.68 3.81 -15.90
N GLY A 653 -15.85 3.22 -16.16
CA GLY A 653 -16.67 2.61 -15.12
C GLY A 653 -15.98 1.40 -14.47
N GLY A 654 -15.20 0.64 -15.22
CA GLY A 654 -14.34 -0.42 -14.69
C GLY A 654 -13.26 0.14 -13.76
N LEU A 655 -12.52 1.18 -14.17
CA LEU A 655 -11.51 1.82 -13.34
C LEU A 655 -12.08 2.36 -12.02
N VAL A 656 -13.26 3.00 -12.07
CA VAL A 656 -13.98 3.45 -10.86
C VAL A 656 -14.31 2.27 -9.94
N LYS A 657 -14.92 1.21 -10.47
CA LYS A 657 -15.26 0.02 -9.68
C LYS A 657 -14.04 -0.64 -9.04
N LYS A 658 -12.92 -0.74 -9.77
CA LYS A 658 -11.69 -1.35 -9.28
C LYS A 658 -11.02 -0.48 -8.22
N ILE A 659 -10.62 0.73 -8.58
CA ILE A 659 -9.72 1.57 -7.77
C ILE A 659 -10.48 2.24 -6.62
N ILE A 660 -11.68 2.79 -6.90
CA ILE A 660 -12.40 3.63 -5.93
C ILE A 660 -13.26 2.79 -4.98
N ILE A 661 -13.89 1.72 -5.48
CA ILE A 661 -14.79 0.90 -4.66
C ILE A 661 -14.06 -0.34 -4.13
N SER A 662 -13.59 -1.22 -5.01
CA SER A 662 -13.06 -2.53 -4.60
C SER A 662 -11.77 -2.42 -3.80
N ASP A 663 -10.74 -1.78 -4.35
CA ASP A 663 -9.41 -1.68 -3.73
C ASP A 663 -9.48 -0.89 -2.41
N TYR A 664 -10.29 0.18 -2.38
CA TYR A 664 -10.50 0.98 -1.17
C TYR A 664 -11.18 0.18 -0.05
N ILE A 665 -12.26 -0.55 -0.33
CA ILE A 665 -12.96 -1.37 0.67
C ILE A 665 -12.09 -2.54 1.13
N SER A 666 -11.30 -3.13 0.22
CA SER A 666 -10.36 -4.22 0.54
C SER A 666 -9.39 -3.80 1.63
N ILE A 667 -8.55 -2.81 1.33
CA ILE A 667 -7.41 -2.42 2.17
C ILE A 667 -7.87 -1.80 3.50
N ASN A 668 -8.93 -0.99 3.46
CA ASN A 668 -9.33 -0.22 4.63
C ASN A 668 -10.26 -0.98 5.57
N PHE A 669 -10.81 -2.13 5.16
CA PHE A 669 -11.78 -2.86 5.98
C PHE A 669 -11.72 -4.38 5.83
N VAL A 670 -11.99 -4.90 4.62
CA VAL A 670 -12.21 -6.34 4.44
C VAL A 670 -10.96 -7.14 4.80
N ASP A 671 -9.78 -6.72 4.36
CA ASP A 671 -8.53 -7.43 4.63
C ASP A 671 -8.27 -7.52 6.14
N ARG A 672 -8.48 -6.41 6.88
CA ARG A 672 -8.28 -6.36 8.34
C ARG A 672 -9.22 -7.31 9.09
N VAL A 673 -10.49 -7.36 8.69
CA VAL A 673 -11.50 -8.23 9.34
C VAL A 673 -11.20 -9.70 9.07
N PHE A 674 -10.86 -10.07 7.84
CA PHE A 674 -10.56 -11.46 7.47
C PHE A 674 -9.19 -11.94 8.00
N GLU A 675 -8.23 -11.05 8.24
CA GLU A 675 -6.92 -11.40 8.80
C GLU A 675 -6.93 -11.58 10.33
N SER A 676 -7.88 -10.97 11.03
CA SER A 676 -7.98 -11.10 12.49
C SER A 676 -9.44 -11.05 12.98
N PRO A 677 -10.29 -12.04 12.63
CA PRO A 677 -11.73 -12.03 12.95
C PRO A 677 -12.03 -11.82 14.44
N LEU A 678 -11.19 -12.40 15.31
CA LEU A 678 -11.37 -12.36 16.77
C LEU A 678 -11.17 -10.96 17.38
N LYS A 679 -10.52 -10.03 16.67
CA LYS A 679 -10.36 -8.63 17.11
C LYS A 679 -11.61 -7.78 16.86
N TYR A 680 -12.56 -8.30 16.08
CA TYR A 680 -13.74 -7.60 15.59
C TYR A 680 -15.00 -8.27 16.13
N SER A 681 -16.06 -7.50 16.35
CA SER A 681 -17.34 -8.04 16.84
C SER A 681 -18.04 -8.90 15.77
N GLY A 682 -19.09 -9.61 16.15
CA GLY A 682 -19.94 -10.33 15.18
C GLY A 682 -20.56 -9.43 14.11
N PHE A 683 -20.92 -8.19 14.46
CA PHE A 683 -21.44 -7.22 13.50
C PHE A 683 -20.35 -6.84 12.47
N ASP A 684 -19.13 -6.61 12.93
CA ASP A 684 -17.99 -6.24 12.09
C ASP A 684 -17.61 -7.37 11.14
N ASN A 685 -17.64 -8.62 11.60
CA ASN A 685 -17.42 -9.80 10.78
C ASN A 685 -18.51 -9.96 9.70
N LEU A 686 -19.77 -9.69 10.03
CA LEU A 686 -20.87 -9.69 9.06
C LEU A 686 -20.71 -8.56 8.03
N MET A 687 -20.36 -7.35 8.47
CA MET A 687 -20.04 -6.24 7.58
C MET A 687 -18.83 -6.54 6.72
N GLY A 688 -17.81 -7.24 7.24
CA GLY A 688 -16.67 -7.73 6.48
C GLY A 688 -17.10 -8.68 5.36
N ALA A 689 -18.00 -9.62 5.64
CA ALA A 689 -18.57 -10.52 4.63
C ALA A 689 -19.38 -9.78 3.54
N TYR A 690 -20.16 -8.75 3.92
CA TYR A 690 -20.84 -7.87 2.95
C TYR A 690 -19.85 -7.02 2.15
N GLY A 691 -18.83 -6.46 2.81
CA GLY A 691 -17.75 -5.72 2.18
C GLY A 691 -17.03 -6.57 1.15
N TYR A 692 -16.71 -7.81 1.49
CA TYR A 692 -16.10 -8.75 0.56
C TYR A 692 -17.03 -9.09 -0.62
N THR A 693 -18.33 -9.27 -0.36
CA THR A 693 -19.33 -9.55 -1.39
C THR A 693 -19.36 -8.46 -2.46
N ILE A 694 -19.29 -7.18 -2.06
CA ILE A 694 -19.23 -6.10 -3.04
C ILE A 694 -17.84 -5.92 -3.65
N GLN A 695 -16.77 -6.14 -2.88
CA GLN A 695 -15.38 -6.13 -3.35
C GLN A 695 -15.17 -7.11 -4.50
N ILE A 696 -15.51 -8.39 -4.32
CA ILE A 696 -15.33 -9.43 -5.35
C ILE A 696 -16.13 -9.12 -6.62
N TYR A 697 -17.35 -8.58 -6.48
CA TYR A 697 -18.15 -8.15 -7.62
C TYR A 697 -17.50 -6.97 -8.35
N CYS A 698 -17.16 -5.90 -7.63
CA CYS A 698 -16.61 -4.68 -8.23
C CYS A 698 -15.25 -4.95 -8.88
N ASP A 699 -14.40 -5.76 -8.27
CA ASP A 699 -13.12 -6.18 -8.84
C ASP A 699 -13.33 -6.94 -10.16
N PHE A 700 -14.12 -8.02 -10.13
CA PHE A 700 -14.28 -8.88 -11.29
C PHE A 700 -15.10 -8.24 -12.41
N SER A 701 -16.16 -7.51 -12.06
CA SER A 701 -16.93 -6.74 -13.03
C SER A 701 -16.09 -5.61 -13.62
N ALA A 702 -15.17 -4.99 -12.87
CA ALA A 702 -14.26 -3.99 -13.41
C ALA A 702 -13.33 -4.56 -14.47
N TYR A 703 -12.63 -5.66 -14.15
CA TYR A 703 -11.74 -6.32 -15.10
C TYR A 703 -12.49 -6.79 -16.35
N SER A 704 -13.68 -7.37 -16.18
CA SER A 704 -14.52 -7.80 -17.30
C SER A 704 -14.93 -6.62 -18.18
N ASP A 705 -15.34 -5.49 -17.60
CA ASP A 705 -15.77 -4.32 -18.36
C ASP A 705 -14.60 -3.65 -19.09
N ILE A 706 -13.44 -3.52 -18.44
CA ILE A 706 -12.21 -3.03 -19.09
C ILE A 706 -11.85 -3.96 -20.26
N ALA A 707 -11.84 -5.27 -20.05
CA ALA A 707 -11.57 -6.25 -21.11
C ALA A 707 -12.53 -6.13 -22.31
N ILE A 708 -13.84 -6.03 -22.04
CA ILE A 708 -14.86 -5.84 -23.08
C ILE A 708 -14.66 -4.49 -23.80
N GLY A 709 -14.34 -3.42 -23.07
CA GLY A 709 -14.08 -2.09 -23.65
C GLY A 709 -12.84 -2.07 -24.54
N LEU A 710 -11.72 -2.63 -24.08
CA LEU A 710 -10.48 -2.74 -24.86
C LEU A 710 -10.70 -3.59 -26.13
N ALA A 711 -11.41 -4.71 -26.00
CA ALA A 711 -11.75 -5.54 -27.16
C ALA A 711 -12.61 -4.77 -28.18
N LEU A 712 -13.60 -4.00 -27.72
CA LEU A 712 -14.42 -3.14 -28.59
C LEU A 712 -13.61 -2.08 -29.33
N LEU A 713 -12.63 -1.44 -28.67
CA LEU A 713 -11.70 -0.50 -29.33
C LEU A 713 -10.91 -1.19 -30.44
N LEU A 714 -10.52 -2.45 -30.21
CA LEU A 714 -9.81 -3.29 -31.18
C LEU A 714 -10.72 -3.90 -32.25
N GLY A 715 -12.04 -3.71 -32.15
CA GLY A 715 -13.03 -4.15 -33.14
C GLY A 715 -13.60 -5.54 -32.89
N PHE A 716 -13.44 -6.08 -31.69
CA PHE A 716 -13.92 -7.39 -31.26
C PHE A 716 -15.01 -7.24 -30.19
N THR A 717 -16.03 -8.07 -30.25
CA THR A 717 -17.11 -8.11 -29.26
C THR A 717 -16.94 -9.33 -28.36
N LEU A 718 -16.76 -9.09 -27.06
CA LEU A 718 -16.70 -10.11 -26.02
C LEU A 718 -18.06 -10.24 -25.30
N PRO A 719 -18.41 -11.42 -24.75
CA PRO A 719 -19.66 -11.63 -24.02
C PRO A 719 -19.66 -10.90 -22.67
N LYS A 720 -20.84 -10.49 -22.20
CA LYS A 720 -21.00 -9.92 -20.85
C LYS A 720 -20.75 -11.00 -19.79
N ASN A 721 -20.08 -10.63 -18.70
CA ASN A 721 -19.77 -11.56 -17.61
C ASN A 721 -20.69 -11.41 -16.38
N PHE A 722 -21.26 -10.22 -16.18
CA PHE A 722 -22.13 -9.93 -15.04
C PHE A 722 -23.42 -9.24 -15.48
N ASN A 723 -24.50 -9.51 -14.75
CA ASN A 723 -25.80 -8.87 -14.96
C ASN A 723 -26.60 -8.73 -13.65
N GLN A 724 -26.20 -7.78 -12.80
CA GLN A 724 -26.84 -7.48 -11.51
C GLN A 724 -27.12 -8.73 -10.65
N PRO A 725 -26.09 -9.55 -10.34
CA PRO A 725 -26.27 -10.86 -9.72
C PRO A 725 -26.89 -10.80 -8.32
N TYR A 726 -26.68 -9.73 -7.56
CA TYR A 726 -27.20 -9.61 -6.19
C TYR A 726 -28.68 -9.22 -6.11
N LEU A 727 -29.35 -9.01 -7.24
CA LEU A 727 -30.82 -8.88 -7.31
C LEU A 727 -31.53 -10.22 -7.55
N SER A 728 -30.79 -11.33 -7.63
CA SER A 728 -31.38 -12.64 -7.88
C SER A 728 -32.27 -13.12 -6.74
N THR A 729 -33.45 -13.63 -7.11
CA THR A 729 -34.46 -14.16 -6.17
C THR A 729 -34.30 -15.64 -5.89
N ASN A 730 -33.38 -16.32 -6.58
CA ASN A 730 -33.04 -17.73 -6.40
C ASN A 730 -31.64 -18.02 -6.94
N ILE A 731 -31.03 -19.11 -6.46
CA ILE A 731 -29.65 -19.49 -6.80
C ILE A 731 -29.43 -19.83 -8.30
N THR A 732 -30.46 -20.31 -9.01
CA THR A 732 -30.34 -20.56 -10.46
C THR A 732 -30.28 -19.25 -11.25
N ASP A 733 -31.03 -18.23 -10.83
CA ASP A 733 -30.94 -16.89 -11.42
C ASP A 733 -29.59 -16.24 -11.12
N PHE A 734 -29.06 -16.42 -9.90
CA PHE A 734 -27.73 -15.93 -9.54
C PHE A 734 -26.66 -16.45 -10.51
N TRP A 735 -26.60 -17.76 -10.77
CA TRP A 735 -25.65 -18.36 -11.72
C TRP A 735 -25.89 -18.03 -13.20
N ARG A 736 -27.03 -17.41 -13.54
CA ARG A 736 -27.29 -16.85 -14.88
C ARG A 736 -26.82 -15.40 -15.02
N ARG A 737 -26.47 -14.75 -13.91
CA ARG A 737 -26.08 -13.35 -13.81
C ARG A 737 -24.66 -13.15 -13.28
N TRP A 738 -24.12 -14.14 -12.58
CA TRP A 738 -22.76 -14.17 -12.06
C TRP A 738 -21.85 -14.97 -12.99
N HIS A 739 -20.68 -14.42 -13.32
CA HIS A 739 -19.63 -15.07 -14.11
C HIS A 739 -20.18 -15.86 -15.31
N ILE A 740 -21.02 -15.20 -16.12
CA ILE A 740 -21.88 -15.80 -17.15
C ILE A 740 -21.05 -16.61 -18.15
N SER A 741 -19.87 -16.13 -18.52
CA SER A 741 -19.00 -16.84 -19.46
C SER A 741 -18.56 -18.20 -18.92
N LEU A 742 -18.08 -18.28 -17.68
CA LEU A 742 -17.74 -19.54 -17.00
C LEU A 742 -18.95 -20.43 -16.79
N SER A 743 -20.04 -19.89 -16.25
CA SER A 743 -21.27 -20.65 -15.99
C SER A 743 -21.81 -21.31 -17.26
N SER A 744 -21.81 -20.57 -18.37
CA SER A 744 -22.21 -21.08 -19.68
C SER A 744 -21.22 -22.11 -20.24
N TRP A 745 -19.92 -21.94 -19.98
CA TRP A 745 -18.88 -22.89 -20.38
C TRP A 745 -19.03 -24.23 -19.65
N LEU A 746 -19.12 -24.20 -18.31
CA LEU A 746 -19.36 -25.39 -17.48
C LEU A 746 -20.64 -26.10 -17.91
N ARG A 747 -21.70 -25.35 -18.22
CA ARG A 747 -22.95 -25.94 -18.73
C ARG A 747 -22.74 -26.69 -20.06
N ASP A 748 -22.11 -26.05 -21.04
CA ASP A 748 -22.08 -26.52 -22.44
C ASP A 748 -20.94 -27.53 -22.74
N TYR A 749 -19.86 -27.49 -21.97
CA TYR A 749 -18.67 -28.33 -22.13
C TYR A 749 -18.47 -29.37 -21.03
N LEU A 750 -19.15 -29.26 -19.88
CA LEU A 750 -19.06 -30.24 -18.78
C LEU A 750 -20.43 -30.86 -18.43
N TYR A 751 -21.41 -30.07 -17.97
CA TYR A 751 -22.70 -30.56 -17.49
C TYR A 751 -23.51 -31.31 -18.56
N ILE A 752 -23.68 -30.72 -19.75
CA ILE A 752 -24.45 -31.34 -20.85
C ILE A 752 -23.78 -32.65 -21.32
N PRO A 753 -22.45 -32.70 -21.56
CA PRO A 753 -21.75 -33.96 -21.88
C PRO A 753 -21.87 -35.07 -20.83
N LEU A 754 -21.94 -34.76 -19.54
CA LEU A 754 -22.16 -35.73 -18.46
C LEU A 754 -23.57 -36.35 -18.46
N GLY A 755 -24.46 -35.83 -19.30
CA GLY A 755 -25.86 -36.24 -19.45
C GLY A 755 -26.85 -35.14 -19.10
N GLY A 756 -26.40 -34.04 -18.49
CA GLY A 756 -27.26 -32.93 -18.06
C GLY A 756 -28.45 -33.42 -17.23
N ASN A 757 -29.67 -33.05 -17.66
CA ASN A 757 -30.93 -33.50 -17.04
C ASN A 757 -31.45 -34.85 -17.58
N ARG A 758 -30.67 -35.58 -18.39
CA ARG A 758 -31.05 -36.88 -18.97
C ARG A 758 -30.66 -38.00 -18.00
N LYS A 759 -31.16 -39.22 -18.25
CA LYS A 759 -30.85 -40.43 -17.47
C LYS A 759 -31.32 -40.38 -16.00
N GLY A 760 -32.43 -39.69 -15.72
CA GLY A 760 -33.13 -39.74 -14.43
C GLY A 760 -32.70 -38.68 -13.40
N LYS A 761 -33.47 -38.58 -12.31
CA LYS A 761 -33.30 -37.54 -11.27
C LYS A 761 -31.97 -37.66 -10.53
N ILE A 762 -31.61 -38.88 -10.09
CA ILE A 762 -30.36 -39.13 -9.35
C ILE A 762 -29.14 -38.69 -10.16
N ARG A 763 -29.03 -39.13 -11.42
CA ARG A 763 -27.91 -38.76 -12.30
C ARG A 763 -27.84 -37.25 -12.52
N THR A 764 -28.99 -36.59 -12.58
CA THR A 764 -29.03 -35.14 -12.73
C THR A 764 -28.44 -34.41 -11.51
N TYR A 765 -28.79 -34.83 -10.29
CA TYR A 765 -28.23 -34.23 -9.07
C TYR A 765 -26.74 -34.50 -8.93
N ILE A 766 -26.29 -35.72 -9.27
CA ILE A 766 -24.86 -36.06 -9.31
C ILE A 766 -24.12 -35.17 -10.33
N ASN A 767 -24.64 -35.04 -11.55
CA ASN A 767 -24.04 -34.20 -12.59
C ASN A 767 -23.97 -32.73 -12.15
N LEU A 768 -24.99 -32.24 -11.44
CA LEU A 768 -25.04 -30.87 -10.94
C LEU A 768 -24.00 -30.65 -9.83
N ALA A 769 -23.97 -31.53 -8.83
CA ALA A 769 -22.98 -31.49 -7.75
C ALA A 769 -21.55 -31.57 -8.31
N LEU A 770 -21.29 -32.51 -9.20
CA LEU A 770 -19.97 -32.68 -9.82
C LEU A 770 -19.55 -31.47 -10.66
N THR A 771 -20.49 -30.85 -11.39
CA THR A 771 -20.21 -29.62 -12.14
C THR A 771 -19.82 -28.47 -11.20
N MET A 772 -20.51 -28.31 -10.07
CA MET A 772 -20.22 -27.24 -9.12
C MET A 772 -18.98 -27.52 -8.27
N LEU A 773 -18.70 -28.77 -7.89
CA LEU A 773 -17.47 -29.17 -7.20
C LEU A 773 -16.24 -28.93 -8.08
N LEU A 774 -16.29 -29.34 -9.35
CA LEU A 774 -15.22 -29.05 -10.32
C LEU A 774 -15.11 -27.55 -10.62
N GLY A 775 -16.22 -26.82 -10.65
CA GLY A 775 -16.22 -25.36 -10.75
C GLY A 775 -15.57 -24.69 -9.53
N GLY A 776 -15.82 -25.20 -8.33
CA GLY A 776 -15.14 -24.79 -7.09
C GLY A 776 -13.64 -25.05 -7.17
N LEU A 777 -13.24 -26.29 -7.45
CA LEU A 777 -11.84 -26.69 -7.60
C LEU A 777 -11.12 -25.90 -8.70
N TRP A 778 -11.83 -25.49 -9.76
CA TRP A 778 -11.28 -24.60 -10.77
C TRP A 778 -10.88 -23.23 -10.23
N HIS A 779 -11.58 -22.70 -9.22
CA HIS A 779 -11.26 -21.41 -8.63
C HIS A 779 -9.93 -21.46 -7.85
N GLY A 780 -9.72 -22.46 -7.00
CA GLY A 780 -8.45 -22.64 -6.29
C GLY A 780 -8.22 -24.06 -5.77
N ALA A 781 -6.96 -24.42 -5.55
CA ALA A 781 -6.53 -25.75 -5.15
C ALA A 781 -6.54 -25.92 -3.61
N SER A 782 -7.73 -25.80 -3.00
CA SER A 782 -7.92 -25.96 -1.56
C SER A 782 -9.31 -26.50 -1.24
N LEU A 783 -9.46 -27.22 -0.12
CA LEU A 783 -10.72 -27.83 0.30
C LEU A 783 -11.85 -26.80 0.48
N LYS A 784 -11.54 -25.57 0.90
CA LYS A 784 -12.54 -24.48 1.05
C LYS A 784 -13.28 -24.18 -0.26
N PHE A 785 -12.61 -24.28 -1.41
CA PHE A 785 -13.23 -24.07 -2.72
C PHE A 785 -14.10 -25.26 -3.15
N ILE A 786 -13.72 -26.48 -2.77
CA ILE A 786 -14.55 -27.68 -2.96
C ILE A 786 -15.83 -27.54 -2.13
N VAL A 787 -15.72 -27.14 -0.86
CA VAL A 787 -16.88 -26.88 0.02
C VAL A 787 -17.76 -25.79 -0.58
N TRP A 788 -17.20 -24.67 -1.02
CA TRP A 788 -17.92 -23.60 -1.71
C TRP A 788 -18.71 -24.13 -2.93
N GLY A 789 -18.06 -24.93 -3.78
CA GLY A 789 -18.71 -25.56 -4.94
C GLY A 789 -19.82 -26.54 -4.52
N GLY A 790 -19.59 -27.32 -3.47
CA GLY A 790 -20.56 -28.24 -2.89
C GLY A 790 -21.80 -27.52 -2.36
N LEU A 791 -21.63 -26.41 -1.64
CA LEU A 791 -22.73 -25.58 -1.13
C LEU A 791 -23.61 -25.06 -2.28
N HIS A 792 -23.01 -24.50 -3.33
CA HIS A 792 -23.75 -24.05 -4.51
C HIS A 792 -24.45 -25.19 -5.24
N GLY A 793 -23.79 -26.35 -5.37
CA GLY A 793 -24.39 -27.56 -5.95
C GLY A 793 -25.61 -28.05 -5.16
N GLY A 794 -25.50 -28.07 -3.83
CA GLY A 794 -26.60 -28.40 -2.92
C GLY A 794 -27.76 -27.41 -3.03
N ALA A 795 -27.48 -26.11 -3.03
CA ALA A 795 -28.52 -25.07 -3.17
C ALA A 795 -29.26 -25.17 -4.51
N LEU A 796 -28.54 -25.42 -5.62
CA LEU A 796 -29.15 -25.65 -6.93
C LEU A 796 -30.01 -26.93 -6.95
N ALA A 797 -29.57 -28.00 -6.30
CA ALA A 797 -30.34 -29.24 -6.15
C ALA A 797 -31.64 -28.99 -5.36
N VAL A 798 -31.55 -28.31 -4.21
CA VAL A 798 -32.70 -27.94 -3.36
C VAL A 798 -33.67 -27.06 -4.14
N HIS A 799 -33.19 -26.01 -4.81
CA HIS A 799 -34.04 -25.15 -5.63
C HIS A 799 -34.76 -25.93 -6.73
N LYS A 800 -34.09 -26.89 -7.38
CA LYS A 800 -34.70 -27.78 -8.37
C LYS A 800 -35.79 -28.67 -7.77
N ILE A 801 -35.56 -29.27 -6.59
CA ILE A 801 -36.56 -30.08 -5.87
C ILE A 801 -37.81 -29.23 -5.56
N ILE A 802 -37.63 -28.03 -5.03
CA ILE A 802 -38.73 -27.13 -4.68
C ILE A 802 -39.54 -26.75 -5.92
N ARG A 803 -38.86 -26.46 -7.05
CA ARG A 803 -39.51 -26.10 -8.33
C ARG A 803 -40.27 -27.27 -8.94
N GLU A 804 -39.78 -28.51 -8.79
CA GLU A 804 -40.48 -29.70 -9.28
C GLU A 804 -41.68 -30.09 -8.42
N ARG A 805 -41.65 -29.83 -7.11
CA ARG A 805 -42.74 -30.20 -6.17
C ARG A 805 -43.88 -29.19 -6.12
N LYS A 806 -43.62 -27.92 -6.41
CA LYS A 806 -44.65 -26.87 -6.34
C LYS A 806 -45.00 -26.35 -7.74
N SER A 807 -46.26 -26.50 -8.14
CA SER A 807 -46.89 -25.68 -9.19
C SER A 807 -47.09 -24.26 -8.67
N ILE A 808 -46.02 -23.50 -8.43
CA ILE A 808 -46.13 -22.13 -7.88
C ILE A 808 -46.63 -21.20 -8.98
N LYS A 809 -47.95 -21.07 -9.12
CA LYS A 809 -48.61 -20.10 -9.99
C LYS A 809 -48.84 -18.72 -9.35
N THR A 810 -48.37 -18.47 -8.11
CA THR A 810 -48.56 -17.17 -7.45
C THR A 810 -47.29 -16.65 -6.78
N SER A 811 -46.59 -15.72 -7.46
CA SER A 811 -45.51 -14.92 -6.87
C SER A 811 -46.09 -13.64 -6.24
N SER A 812 -46.41 -13.71 -4.95
CA SER A 812 -46.58 -12.49 -4.16
C SER A 812 -45.24 -11.74 -4.08
N LYS A 813 -45.26 -10.39 -4.08
CA LYS A 813 -44.06 -9.55 -3.88
C LYS A 813 -43.26 -9.99 -2.64
N PHE A 814 -43.95 -10.43 -1.60
CA PHE A 814 -43.34 -10.95 -0.37
C PHE A 814 -42.51 -12.22 -0.61
N LYS A 815 -43.00 -13.19 -1.41
CA LYS A 815 -42.24 -14.41 -1.75
C LYS A 815 -40.98 -14.08 -2.55
N SER A 816 -41.06 -13.08 -3.44
CA SER A 816 -39.92 -12.62 -4.22
C SER A 816 -38.87 -11.94 -3.35
N PHE A 817 -39.30 -11.10 -2.40
CA PHE A 817 -38.42 -10.46 -1.42
C PHE A 817 -37.73 -11.50 -0.51
N LEU A 818 -38.47 -12.47 0.01
CA LEU A 818 -37.90 -13.53 0.83
C LEU A 818 -36.92 -14.41 0.03
N GLY A 819 -37.25 -14.73 -1.22
CA GLY A 819 -36.35 -15.47 -2.11
C GLY A 819 -35.04 -14.71 -2.37
N TRP A 820 -35.13 -13.40 -2.61
CA TRP A 820 -33.97 -12.52 -2.71
C TRP A 820 -33.15 -12.50 -1.42
N LEU A 821 -33.77 -12.27 -0.26
CA LEU A 821 -33.10 -12.19 1.02
C LEU A 821 -32.31 -13.48 1.34
N LEU A 822 -32.95 -14.64 1.15
CA LEU A 822 -32.33 -15.95 1.36
C LEU A 822 -31.19 -16.21 0.38
N THR A 823 -31.39 -15.89 -0.91
CA THR A 823 -30.37 -16.09 -1.95
C THR A 823 -29.16 -15.20 -1.69
N PHE A 824 -29.40 -13.94 -1.35
CA PHE A 824 -28.35 -12.97 -1.05
C PHE A 824 -27.48 -13.41 0.13
N HIS A 825 -28.09 -13.73 1.27
CA HIS A 825 -27.35 -14.17 2.46
C HIS A 825 -26.64 -15.51 2.25
N PHE A 826 -27.28 -16.45 1.53
CA PHE A 826 -26.62 -17.70 1.15
C PHE A 826 -25.33 -17.44 0.34
N VAL A 827 -25.40 -16.54 -0.64
CA VAL A 827 -24.24 -16.16 -1.46
C VAL A 827 -23.17 -15.45 -0.61
N VAL A 828 -23.56 -14.52 0.27
CA VAL A 828 -22.64 -13.84 1.19
C VAL A 828 -21.87 -14.84 2.06
N PHE A 829 -22.56 -15.80 2.67
CA PHE A 829 -21.89 -16.79 3.51
C PHE A 829 -21.04 -17.76 2.71
N CYS A 830 -21.43 -18.10 1.48
CA CYS A 830 -20.54 -18.83 0.57
C CYS A 830 -19.25 -18.01 0.33
N TRP A 831 -19.34 -16.70 0.16
CA TRP A 831 -18.15 -15.88 -0.07
C TRP A 831 -17.14 -15.88 1.08
N VAL A 832 -17.55 -16.18 2.32
CA VAL A 832 -16.62 -16.38 3.45
C VAL A 832 -15.63 -17.53 3.15
N PHE A 833 -16.12 -18.66 2.65
CA PHE A 833 -15.28 -19.79 2.24
C PHE A 833 -14.32 -19.45 1.09
N PHE A 834 -14.72 -18.49 0.25
CA PHE A 834 -13.92 -18.07 -0.89
C PHE A 834 -12.80 -17.11 -0.48
N ARG A 835 -13.03 -16.23 0.51
CA ARG A 835 -12.05 -15.21 0.96
C ARG A 835 -11.13 -15.65 2.08
N ALA A 836 -11.63 -16.43 3.03
CA ALA A 836 -10.88 -16.78 4.22
C ALA A 836 -9.55 -17.46 3.85
N PRO A 837 -8.43 -17.13 4.52
CA PRO A 837 -7.13 -17.72 4.23
C PRO A 837 -7.16 -19.25 4.45
N ASP A 838 -7.76 -19.69 5.55
CA ASP A 838 -7.82 -21.08 6.00
C ASP A 838 -9.19 -21.45 6.62
N HIS A 839 -9.34 -22.71 7.01
CA HIS A 839 -10.58 -23.22 7.60
C HIS A 839 -10.82 -22.71 9.03
N GLU A 840 -9.75 -22.37 9.76
CA GLU A 840 -9.87 -21.86 11.13
C GLU A 840 -10.54 -20.48 11.12
N THR A 841 -10.10 -19.60 10.22
CA THR A 841 -10.66 -18.26 10.03
C THR A 841 -12.15 -18.32 9.69
N ILE A 842 -12.58 -19.28 8.85
CA ILE A 842 -14.01 -19.49 8.54
C ILE A 842 -14.80 -19.78 9.83
N GLY A 843 -14.27 -20.68 10.67
CA GLY A 843 -14.88 -21.02 11.95
C GLY A 843 -14.94 -19.83 12.90
N GLN A 844 -13.85 -19.08 13.04
CA GLN A 844 -13.78 -17.87 13.86
C GLN A 844 -14.78 -16.81 13.40
N MET A 845 -14.87 -16.53 12.10
CA MET A 845 -15.83 -15.55 11.55
C MET A 845 -17.28 -15.96 11.81
N PHE A 846 -17.64 -17.21 11.56
CA PHE A 846 -18.99 -17.69 11.86
C PHE A 846 -19.28 -17.67 13.35
N ASN A 847 -18.29 -18.00 14.19
CA ASN A 847 -18.46 -17.92 15.64
C ASN A 847 -18.76 -16.49 16.08
N GLN A 848 -18.00 -15.51 15.59
CA GLN A 848 -18.26 -14.10 15.89
C GLN A 848 -19.65 -13.68 15.41
N ILE A 849 -20.02 -14.01 14.17
CA ILE A 849 -21.31 -13.60 13.57
C ILE A 849 -22.51 -14.17 14.32
N PHE A 850 -22.46 -15.44 14.75
CA PHE A 850 -23.63 -16.12 15.33
C PHE A 850 -23.68 -16.12 16.85
N PHE A 851 -22.54 -16.04 17.54
CA PHE A 851 -22.48 -16.19 19.00
C PHE A 851 -21.97 -14.94 19.74
N GLU A 852 -21.17 -14.08 19.10
CA GLU A 852 -20.55 -12.89 19.73
C GLU A 852 -20.96 -11.58 19.01
N PHE A 853 -22.26 -11.41 18.80
CA PHE A 853 -22.80 -10.26 18.06
C PHE A 853 -22.95 -9.01 18.93
N ASN A 854 -22.29 -7.91 18.57
CA ASN A 854 -22.39 -6.63 19.28
C ASN A 854 -22.66 -5.47 18.31
N ILE A 855 -23.70 -4.68 18.60
CA ILE A 855 -24.16 -3.54 17.77
C ILE A 855 -23.54 -2.21 18.22
N SER A 856 -22.84 -2.17 19.36
CA SER A 856 -22.26 -0.93 19.92
C SER A 856 -21.37 -0.16 18.92
N HIS A 857 -20.67 -0.88 18.03
CA HIS A 857 -19.76 -0.31 17.03
C HIS A 857 -20.49 0.40 15.88
N VAL A 858 -21.81 0.22 15.72
CA VAL A 858 -22.58 0.85 14.64
C VAL A 858 -22.53 2.38 14.74
N LEU A 859 -22.73 2.94 15.94
CA LEU A 859 -22.69 4.39 16.14
C LEU A 859 -21.30 4.97 15.90
N GLU A 860 -20.25 4.21 16.24
CA GLU A 860 -18.86 4.57 16.02
C GLU A 860 -18.50 4.65 14.52
N TYR A 861 -19.11 3.79 13.69
CA TYR A 861 -18.94 3.86 12.24
C TYR A 861 -19.56 5.09 11.58
N PHE A 862 -20.64 5.64 12.16
CA PHE A 862 -21.25 6.89 11.68
C PHE A 862 -20.56 8.14 12.24
N SER A 863 -19.91 8.07 13.40
CA SER A 863 -19.18 9.20 13.97
C SER A 863 -17.77 9.36 13.38
N ASN A 864 -17.08 8.25 13.08
CA ASN A 864 -15.73 8.25 12.52
C ASN A 864 -15.73 8.54 11.00
N SER A 865 -15.06 9.62 10.58
CA SER A 865 -14.94 10.03 9.18
C SER A 865 -14.37 8.95 8.25
N SER A 866 -13.40 8.16 8.70
CA SER A 866 -12.77 7.13 7.89
C SER A 866 -13.71 5.96 7.61
N SER A 867 -14.42 5.51 8.66
CA SER A 867 -15.41 4.44 8.56
C SER A 867 -16.61 4.82 7.70
N ARG A 868 -17.10 6.07 7.81
CA ARG A 868 -18.18 6.58 6.95
C ARG A 868 -17.89 6.43 5.47
N ILE A 869 -16.65 6.71 5.03
CA ILE A 869 -16.28 6.60 3.61
C ILE A 869 -16.38 5.14 3.16
N ILE A 870 -15.89 4.19 3.97
CA ILE A 870 -15.92 2.74 3.68
C ILE A 870 -17.37 2.28 3.46
N PHE A 871 -18.27 2.55 4.42
CA PHE A 871 -19.67 2.15 4.32
C PHE A 871 -20.41 2.89 3.19
N THR A 872 -20.03 4.13 2.90
CA THR A 872 -20.56 4.86 1.73
C THR A 872 -20.14 4.17 0.42
N MET A 873 -18.88 3.75 0.30
CA MET A 873 -18.42 3.01 -0.89
C MET A 873 -19.11 1.65 -1.03
N MET A 874 -19.31 0.93 0.08
CA MET A 874 -20.09 -0.30 0.10
C MET A 874 -21.52 -0.06 -0.39
N LEU A 875 -22.19 0.96 0.16
CA LEU A 875 -23.54 1.34 -0.23
C LEU A 875 -23.60 1.72 -1.71
N CYS A 876 -22.68 2.56 -2.20
CA CYS A 876 -22.57 2.92 -3.61
C CYS A 876 -22.47 1.67 -4.49
N GLY A 877 -21.59 0.71 -4.14
CA GLY A 877 -21.46 -0.54 -4.90
C GLY A 877 -22.74 -1.38 -4.93
N TYR A 878 -23.50 -1.44 -3.83
CA TYR A 878 -24.81 -2.10 -3.82
C TYR A 878 -25.85 -1.35 -4.66
N LEU A 879 -25.91 -0.03 -4.54
CA LEU A 879 -26.84 0.82 -5.31
C LEU A 879 -26.59 0.72 -6.81
N MET A 880 -25.35 0.44 -7.26
CA MET A 880 -25.05 0.22 -8.68
C MET A 880 -25.87 -0.93 -9.29
N HIS A 881 -26.26 -1.93 -8.50
CA HIS A 881 -27.09 -3.03 -9.00
C HIS A 881 -28.52 -2.60 -9.33
N LEU A 882 -28.99 -1.49 -8.76
CA LEU A 882 -30.33 -0.95 -8.98
C LEU A 882 -30.42 -0.09 -10.24
N ILE A 883 -29.29 0.25 -10.87
CA ILE A 883 -29.25 1.08 -12.07
C ILE A 883 -29.80 0.29 -13.26
N PRO A 884 -30.93 0.70 -13.87
CA PRO A 884 -31.50 -0.04 -14.99
C PRO A 884 -30.65 0.06 -16.27
N ASP A 885 -30.63 -1.00 -17.09
CA ASP A 885 -29.96 -1.00 -18.41
C ASP A 885 -30.38 0.17 -19.31
N SER A 886 -31.63 0.64 -19.18
CA SER A 886 -32.14 1.78 -19.95
C SER A 886 -31.44 3.10 -19.61
N PHE A 887 -30.97 3.25 -18.37
CA PHE A 887 -30.20 4.42 -17.94
C PHE A 887 -28.78 4.39 -18.52
N GLU A 888 -28.13 3.22 -18.49
CA GLU A 888 -26.81 3.01 -19.12
C GLU A 888 -26.86 3.34 -20.63
N LEU A 889 -27.90 2.86 -21.33
CA LEU A 889 -28.11 3.17 -22.75
C LEU A 889 -28.36 4.66 -23.02
N LYS A 890 -29.06 5.37 -22.14
CA LYS A 890 -29.26 6.82 -22.26
C LYS A 890 -27.93 7.57 -22.12
N ILE A 891 -27.11 7.21 -21.14
CA ILE A 891 -25.77 7.76 -20.95
C ILE A 891 -24.92 7.49 -22.19
N GLN A 892 -24.89 6.25 -22.66
CA GLN A 892 -24.13 5.88 -23.86
C GLN A 892 -24.52 6.70 -25.09
N LYS A 893 -25.83 6.89 -25.32
CA LYS A 893 -26.35 7.71 -26.44
C LYS A 893 -26.00 9.18 -26.29
N TYR A 894 -26.04 9.72 -25.08
CA TYR A 894 -25.64 11.10 -24.82
C TYR A 894 -24.18 11.33 -25.23
N PHE A 895 -23.28 10.43 -24.83
CA PHE A 895 -21.86 10.48 -25.18
C PHE A 895 -21.55 10.11 -26.64
N SER A 896 -22.48 9.47 -27.37
CA SER A 896 -22.26 9.09 -28.78
C SER A 896 -22.65 10.16 -29.79
N ASN A 897 -23.40 11.20 -29.37
CA ASN A 897 -23.80 12.36 -30.18
C ASN A 897 -22.64 13.35 -30.51
N LYS A 898 -21.44 12.82 -30.81
CA LYS A 898 -20.24 13.54 -31.29
C LYS A 898 -19.57 14.53 -30.32
N TRP A 899 -20.01 14.64 -29.07
CA TRP A 899 -19.31 15.46 -28.07
C TRP A 899 -18.18 14.69 -27.38
N TRP A 900 -17.24 14.15 -28.17
CA TRP A 900 -16.08 13.41 -27.65
C TRP A 900 -15.24 14.14 -26.59
N PRO A 901 -15.19 15.49 -26.50
CA PRO A 901 -14.51 16.16 -25.39
C PRO A 901 -15.12 15.82 -24.01
N SER A 902 -16.43 15.52 -23.95
CA SER A 902 -17.08 15.12 -22.70
C SER A 902 -16.53 13.80 -22.16
N ILE A 903 -16.22 12.82 -23.02
CA ILE A 903 -15.53 11.58 -22.62
C ILE A 903 -14.13 11.89 -22.09
N GLY A 904 -13.42 12.83 -22.71
CA GLY A 904 -12.12 13.30 -22.24
C GLY A 904 -12.19 13.92 -20.85
N ILE A 905 -13.19 14.75 -20.58
CA ILE A 905 -13.43 15.34 -19.25
C ILE A 905 -13.74 14.24 -18.22
N VAL A 906 -14.65 13.31 -18.53
CA VAL A 906 -14.93 12.19 -17.63
C VAL A 906 -13.67 11.38 -17.37
N ALA A 907 -12.84 11.12 -18.38
CA ALA A 907 -11.57 10.41 -18.21
C ALA A 907 -10.61 11.15 -17.27
N VAL A 908 -10.45 12.47 -17.44
CA VAL A 908 -9.61 13.29 -16.55
C VAL A 908 -10.15 13.25 -15.12
N VAL A 909 -11.45 13.43 -14.93
CA VAL A 909 -12.09 13.35 -13.60
C VAL A 909 -11.90 11.96 -12.99
N THR A 910 -12.09 10.89 -13.76
CA THR A 910 -11.84 9.51 -13.29
C THR A 910 -10.39 9.31 -12.87
N VAL A 911 -9.42 9.84 -13.61
CA VAL A 911 -8.00 9.75 -13.24
C VAL A 911 -7.70 10.55 -11.97
N LEU A 912 -8.24 11.76 -11.82
CA LEU A 912 -8.08 12.57 -10.62
C LEU A 912 -8.70 11.89 -9.39
N LEU A 913 -9.90 11.33 -9.53
CA LEU A 913 -10.54 10.56 -8.45
C LEU A 913 -9.76 9.28 -8.15
N ALA A 914 -9.33 8.53 -9.17
CA ALA A 914 -8.51 7.34 -8.98
C ALA A 914 -7.19 7.67 -8.25
N TYR A 915 -6.60 8.84 -8.49
CA TYR A 915 -5.42 9.32 -7.76
C TYR A 915 -5.74 9.63 -6.29
N GLN A 916 -6.85 10.32 -6.01
CA GLN A 916 -7.27 10.65 -4.64
C GLN A 916 -7.56 9.41 -3.79
N PHE A 917 -8.13 8.37 -4.41
CA PHE A 917 -8.45 7.09 -3.77
C PHE A 917 -7.34 6.04 -3.92
N LYS A 918 -6.21 6.40 -4.54
CA LYS A 918 -5.08 5.49 -4.72
C LYS A 918 -4.50 5.15 -3.35
N THR A 919 -4.67 3.90 -2.94
CA THR A 919 -3.99 3.32 -1.79
C THR A 919 -2.49 3.17 -2.08
N ALA A 920 -1.64 3.08 -1.04
CA ALA A 920 -0.19 3.03 -1.27
C ALA A 920 0.23 1.83 -2.13
N ASP A 921 -0.54 0.74 -2.05
CA ASP A 921 -0.33 -0.54 -2.74
C ASP A 921 -1.38 -0.77 -3.83
N ILE A 922 -0.94 -1.32 -4.97
CA ILE A 922 -1.82 -1.76 -6.05
C ILE A 922 -2.34 -3.14 -5.69
N GLN A 923 -3.65 -3.26 -5.47
CA GLN A 923 -4.25 -4.56 -5.22
C GLN A 923 -4.28 -5.39 -6.52
N PRO A 924 -3.65 -6.57 -6.54
CA PRO A 924 -3.76 -7.46 -7.70
C PRO A 924 -5.23 -7.84 -7.92
N PHE A 925 -5.53 -8.34 -9.12
CA PHE A 925 -6.82 -8.96 -9.36
C PHE A 925 -7.06 -10.09 -8.37
N ILE A 926 -8.27 -10.22 -7.82
CA ILE A 926 -8.55 -11.12 -6.71
C ILE A 926 -8.22 -12.60 -7.01
N TYR A 927 -8.34 -13.04 -8.26
CA TYR A 927 -8.01 -14.42 -8.64
C TYR A 927 -6.51 -14.69 -8.74
N PHE A 928 -5.64 -13.70 -8.66
CA PHE A 928 -4.21 -13.97 -8.55
C PHE A 928 -3.79 -14.46 -7.17
N GLN A 929 -4.69 -14.36 -6.17
CA GLN A 929 -4.43 -14.85 -4.82
C GLN A 929 -4.74 -16.35 -4.65
N PHE A 930 -5.26 -17.03 -5.68
CA PHE A 930 -5.73 -18.42 -5.66
C PHE A 930 -5.17 -19.21 -6.85
#